data_AF-A0A2P6MQ05-F1
#
_entry.id   AF-A0A2P6MQ05-F1
#
_cell.length_a   1.000
_cell.length_b   1.000
_cell.length_c   1.000
_cell.angle_alpha   90.00
_cell.angle_beta   90.00
_cell.angle_gamma   90.00
#
_symmetry.space_group_name_H-M   'P 1'
#
loop_
_entity.id
_entity.type
_entity.pdbx_description
1 polymer ?
#
loop_
_entity_poly.entity_id
_entity_poly.type
_entity_poly.pdbx_seq_one_letter_code
_entity_poly.pdbx_strand_id
1 'polypeptide(L)'
;MHVFRHLLFLVCLWATASVADDCFFLSNCTLLAAESRCWNCSSGQSLPTAESTIHFASLRDVSVNLGSIQVKDIILRDSQVTFIESNVSSVNLNMLDSTFNLNNTTLTVEEHFAARRSQLDLSDQAAIFTNTATFRKTTLTFDGGNTFNCTSALFTDGTFHIRGRSTWNGHLNVSSSVFYFSGSSLDTYIAATSWTIRSTMLSVFWGDFTFSLPVTMINVTTSSYDHGLYLNRESSIVDSTIDGDLYCKTSCNVSDSTLPNIPGSSTVYLSGHIRVKAELRGGRSVAHTTIVGSSDLVVEVEDDLSFDNVTLIGPISSNTSQPGMASWLAGSKEGTITIKNTVIHGAWSFSGDRTYRFSLNSAESITGTSELHLMGSWTIKKIRGNSLTVDQIDGGYNSDGRDNAGIDTDRLIIGRLLVSPSYFIQLSNSTPYSIRSILLVDHDQSTLEPVRGGIPTNFLDRLKLESESHCLKTVRNSNLSVSYNHVGLYVTYVPPAPNVMYGWSDGIHTYLRTPDDNNYCTDVNLDHHDLLVVDADGQHRVTTYADKITQPGFTIYRLDALPDENGCTNKQVTVYLKLGDILSNGIQVDILPGDVIENQYYPWGNYNETDLWMGALDGEDSGKIRVLWNATRVPQPCGYKAELFTFNNVSTAVSHGNITLHAVSKDVKPACYIEAQSLPKLSIIYIKGDSYLVRQPYVPPASWIYPADYFLSLVPAEPSITPDDFKLTKNDTARNDTVWKIGSSLPSVYCPCGYYHVLLMLYLTNGTLILTKDIYNANDTMGVPYGEYVAYATGICSRSTYNLVGGYGRTIRREISLEQATTFELPRWVVPACIAGVLLTIIIIVLAVVIISKRKQRINYVQIQ
;
A
#
# COMPACT_ATOMS: atom_id res chain seq x y z
N MET A 1 72.84 89.97 -38.41
CA MET A 1 71.72 90.16 -37.45
C MET A 1 70.76 88.96 -37.36
N HIS A 2 70.88 87.92 -38.21
CA HIS A 2 70.06 86.69 -38.13
C HIS A 2 70.58 85.61 -37.17
N VAL A 3 71.87 85.62 -36.80
CA VAL A 3 72.47 84.60 -35.91
C VAL A 3 72.11 84.82 -34.43
N PHE A 4 71.90 86.07 -34.01
CA PHE A 4 71.59 86.41 -32.62
C PHE A 4 70.16 86.02 -32.21
N ARG A 5 69.22 86.00 -33.16
CA ARG A 5 67.83 85.56 -32.91
C ARG A 5 67.71 84.05 -32.74
N HIS A 6 68.53 83.25 -33.42
CA HIS A 6 68.53 81.79 -33.25
C HIS A 6 69.25 81.36 -31.97
N LEU A 7 70.29 82.08 -31.55
CA LEU A 7 70.97 81.81 -30.28
C LEU A 7 70.08 82.15 -29.07
N LEU A 8 69.35 83.27 -29.11
CA LEU A 8 68.41 83.64 -28.03
C LEU A 8 67.21 82.68 -27.96
N PHE A 9 66.73 82.19 -29.11
CA PHE A 9 65.66 81.19 -29.15
C PHE A 9 66.14 79.84 -28.61
N LEU A 10 67.38 79.40 -28.91
CA LEU A 10 68.00 78.19 -28.35
C LEU A 10 68.28 78.30 -26.85
N VAL A 11 68.72 79.45 -26.35
CA VAL A 11 68.97 79.68 -24.91
C VAL A 11 67.66 79.81 -24.13
N CYS A 12 66.60 80.39 -24.70
CA CYS A 12 65.26 80.35 -24.10
C CYS A 12 64.64 78.95 -24.15
N LEU A 13 64.91 78.14 -25.18
CA LEU A 13 64.53 76.71 -25.25
C LEU A 13 65.30 75.85 -24.24
N TRP A 14 66.55 76.19 -23.92
CA TRP A 14 67.34 75.50 -22.90
C TRP A 14 67.00 75.94 -21.46
N ALA A 15 66.57 77.19 -21.26
CA ALA A 15 66.13 77.69 -19.95
C ALA A 15 64.69 77.30 -19.58
N THR A 16 63.93 76.72 -20.52
CA THR A 16 62.55 76.22 -20.30
C THR A 16 62.47 74.69 -20.33
N ALA A 17 63.59 74.00 -20.55
CA ALA A 17 63.65 72.56 -20.33
C ALA A 17 63.67 72.30 -18.81
N SER A 18 62.49 72.17 -18.22
CA SER A 18 62.30 71.52 -16.91
C SER A 18 62.87 70.11 -17.02
N VAL A 19 64.08 69.90 -16.52
CA VAL A 19 64.65 68.57 -16.33
C VAL A 19 63.90 67.97 -15.16
N ALA A 20 63.28 66.80 -15.37
CA ALA A 20 62.61 66.07 -14.28
C ALA A 20 63.61 65.87 -13.13
N ASP A 21 63.24 66.31 -11.93
CA ASP A 21 64.12 66.24 -10.77
C ASP A 21 63.90 64.92 -10.04
N ASP A 22 64.87 64.01 -10.10
CA ASP A 22 64.80 62.73 -9.40
C ASP A 22 65.28 62.88 -7.94
N CYS A 23 64.41 62.54 -6.98
CA CYS A 23 64.67 62.58 -5.55
C CYS A 23 64.69 61.16 -4.96
N PHE A 24 65.83 60.74 -4.41
CA PHE A 24 65.96 59.44 -3.74
C PHE A 24 65.78 59.58 -2.24
N PHE A 25 64.94 58.72 -1.64
CA PHE A 25 64.79 58.65 -0.18
C PHE A 25 65.95 57.87 0.45
N LEU A 26 66.58 58.44 1.47
CA LEU A 26 67.75 57.86 2.13
C LEU A 26 67.32 56.95 3.29
N SER A 27 67.89 55.73 3.37
CA SER A 27 67.54 54.66 4.33
C SER A 27 67.72 54.97 5.82
N ASN A 28 68.24 56.15 6.17
CA ASN A 28 68.65 56.50 7.53
C ASN A 28 67.64 57.44 8.22
N CYS A 29 66.52 57.74 7.56
CA CYS A 29 65.49 58.63 8.09
C CYS A 29 64.39 57.84 8.80
N THR A 30 64.29 58.04 10.11
CA THR A 30 63.25 57.46 10.95
C THR A 30 62.46 58.61 11.57
N LEU A 31 61.15 58.64 11.31
CA LEU A 31 60.08 59.44 11.96
C LEU A 31 59.57 60.73 11.28
N LEU A 32 60.31 61.44 10.43
CA LEU A 32 59.79 62.64 9.72
C LEU A 32 60.44 62.81 8.33
N ALA A 33 59.66 62.82 7.24
CA ALA A 33 60.20 63.09 5.89
C ALA A 33 60.39 64.58 5.56
N ALA A 34 60.04 65.49 6.47
CA ALA A 34 60.21 66.92 6.28
C ALA A 34 61.67 67.40 6.40
N GLU A 35 62.61 66.51 6.76
CA GLU A 35 64.01 66.87 6.90
C GLU A 35 64.75 66.81 5.56
N SER A 36 65.45 67.88 5.20
CA SER A 36 66.17 67.98 3.93
C SER A 36 67.26 66.94 3.74
N ARG A 37 67.78 66.40 4.84
CA ARG A 37 68.77 65.30 4.86
C ARG A 37 68.20 63.94 4.47
N CYS A 38 66.88 63.80 4.33
CA CYS A 38 66.23 62.55 3.94
C CYS A 38 66.13 62.37 2.43
N TRP A 39 66.38 63.43 1.67
CA TRP A 39 66.22 63.47 0.23
C TRP A 39 67.56 63.74 -0.43
N ASN A 40 67.86 62.98 -1.47
CA ASN A 40 68.93 63.27 -2.39
C ASN A 40 68.32 63.60 -3.76
N CYS A 41 68.02 64.88 -3.97
CA CYS A 41 67.42 65.40 -5.21
C CYS A 41 68.49 65.89 -6.18
N SER A 42 68.37 65.52 -7.45
CA SER A 42 69.32 65.87 -8.52
C SER A 42 69.46 67.38 -8.76
N SER A 43 68.42 68.16 -8.45
CA SER A 43 68.36 69.62 -8.53
C SER A 43 69.07 70.34 -7.39
N GLY A 44 69.46 69.64 -6.33
CA GLY A 44 69.96 70.24 -5.08
C GLY A 44 68.87 70.86 -4.20
N GLN A 45 67.59 70.69 -4.55
CA GLN A 45 66.47 71.08 -3.68
C GLN A 45 66.45 70.25 -2.39
N SER A 46 65.99 70.87 -1.31
CA SER A 46 65.94 70.26 0.02
C SER A 46 64.75 69.32 0.21
N LEU A 47 63.70 69.43 -0.61
CA LEU A 47 62.47 68.63 -0.52
C LEU A 47 61.91 68.40 -1.93
N PRO A 48 61.20 67.29 -2.18
CA PRO A 48 60.52 67.05 -3.44
C PRO A 48 59.47 68.12 -3.74
N THR A 49 59.30 68.46 -5.01
CA THR A 49 58.27 69.39 -5.52
C THR A 49 57.32 68.68 -6.48
N ALA A 50 56.30 69.39 -6.96
CA ALA A 50 55.31 68.85 -7.90
C ALA A 50 55.90 68.31 -9.21
N GLU A 51 57.10 68.76 -9.60
CA GLU A 51 57.82 68.28 -10.79
C GLU A 51 58.80 67.14 -10.50
N SER A 52 59.01 66.80 -9.22
CA SER A 52 59.98 65.80 -8.80
C SER A 52 59.45 64.37 -8.94
N THR A 53 60.32 63.45 -9.32
CA THR A 53 60.06 62.00 -9.27
C THR A 53 60.74 61.41 -8.03
N ILE A 54 59.97 60.79 -7.15
CA ILE A 54 60.49 60.17 -5.93
C ILE A 54 60.84 58.70 -6.17
N HIS A 55 62.05 58.30 -5.76
CA HIS A 55 62.51 56.92 -5.76
C HIS A 55 62.72 56.38 -4.35
N PHE A 56 61.99 55.32 -4.00
CA PHE A 56 62.26 54.44 -2.88
C PHE A 56 62.90 53.16 -3.42
N ALA A 57 64.20 52.98 -3.19
CA ALA A 57 64.96 51.86 -3.72
C ALA A 57 65.77 51.15 -2.63
N SER A 58 65.67 49.81 -2.59
CA SER A 58 66.44 48.95 -1.66
C SER A 58 66.25 49.26 -0.17
N LEU A 59 65.08 49.77 0.22
CA LEU A 59 64.75 50.10 1.62
C LEU A 59 64.18 48.89 2.37
N ARG A 60 64.47 48.76 3.67
CA ARG A 60 63.95 47.70 4.53
C ARG A 60 63.24 48.30 5.74
N ASP A 61 61.98 47.90 5.94
CA ASP A 61 61.12 48.30 7.06
C ASP A 61 61.16 49.80 7.42
N VAL A 62 61.01 50.67 6.41
CA VAL A 62 61.01 52.12 6.60
C VAL A 62 59.58 52.61 6.84
N SER A 63 59.33 53.18 8.02
CA SER A 63 58.06 53.87 8.34
C SER A 63 58.25 55.38 8.32
N VAL A 64 57.42 56.08 7.55
CA VAL A 64 57.58 57.51 7.30
C VAL A 64 56.23 58.24 7.29
N ASN A 65 56.21 59.44 7.88
CA ASN A 65 55.13 60.41 7.71
C ASN A 65 55.62 61.49 6.72
N LEU A 66 54.99 61.54 5.55
CA LEU A 66 55.30 62.49 4.48
C LEU A 66 54.55 63.82 4.61
N GLY A 67 53.61 63.94 5.55
CA GLY A 67 52.70 65.08 5.63
C GLY A 67 51.89 65.21 4.34
N SER A 68 51.71 66.43 3.85
CA SER A 68 51.05 66.70 2.57
C SER A 68 52.10 66.99 1.49
N ILE A 69 52.28 66.07 0.53
CA ILE A 69 53.20 66.27 -0.60
C ILE A 69 52.50 66.05 -1.93
N GLN A 70 52.91 66.82 -2.93
CA GLN A 70 52.52 66.64 -4.33
C GLN A 70 53.79 66.50 -5.17
N VAL A 71 53.86 65.43 -5.94
CA VAL A 71 55.01 65.09 -6.79
C VAL A 71 54.57 64.62 -8.16
N LYS A 72 55.51 64.49 -9.10
CA LYS A 72 55.22 64.00 -10.44
C LYS A 72 55.02 62.49 -10.44
N ASP A 73 56.04 61.72 -10.06
CA ASP A 73 55.96 60.25 -10.06
C ASP A 73 56.52 59.68 -8.75
N ILE A 74 56.01 58.53 -8.33
CA ILE A 74 56.53 57.75 -7.18
C ILE A 74 56.93 56.36 -7.67
N ILE A 75 58.16 55.95 -7.39
CA ILE A 75 58.71 54.67 -7.82
C ILE A 75 59.25 53.91 -6.60
N LEU A 76 58.66 52.75 -6.30
CA LEU A 76 59.12 51.81 -5.28
C LEU A 76 59.74 50.60 -5.97
N ARG A 77 61.01 50.29 -5.66
CA ARG A 77 61.71 49.12 -6.18
C ARG A 77 62.47 48.40 -5.07
N ASP A 78 62.29 47.09 -4.96
CA ASP A 78 63.02 46.24 -4.00
C ASP A 78 62.98 46.80 -2.57
N SER A 79 61.83 47.35 -2.17
CA SER A 79 61.70 48.18 -0.96
C SER A 79 60.51 47.79 -0.10
N GLN A 80 60.65 47.93 1.22
CA GLN A 80 59.59 47.78 2.21
C GLN A 80 59.34 49.14 2.90
N VAL A 81 58.22 49.77 2.59
CA VAL A 81 57.91 51.14 3.02
C VAL A 81 56.50 51.20 3.62
N THR A 82 56.36 51.92 4.72
CA THR A 82 55.07 52.21 5.36
C THR A 82 54.85 53.72 5.40
N PHE A 83 53.78 54.20 4.78
CA PHE A 83 53.31 55.57 4.97
C PHE A 83 52.32 55.61 6.13
N ILE A 84 52.54 56.54 7.04
CA ILE A 84 51.71 56.72 8.23
C ILE A 84 51.21 58.16 8.23
N GLU A 85 49.90 58.35 8.42
CA GLU A 85 49.26 59.67 8.57
C GLU A 85 49.64 60.68 7.47
N SER A 86 49.78 60.19 6.24
CA SER A 86 50.26 60.98 5.10
C SER A 86 49.14 61.34 4.12
N ASN A 87 49.32 62.42 3.38
CA ASN A 87 48.45 62.84 2.26
C ASN A 87 49.32 63.10 1.02
N VAL A 88 49.41 62.13 0.14
CA VAL A 88 50.37 62.13 -0.97
C VAL A 88 49.61 62.21 -2.29
N SER A 89 49.97 63.15 -3.17
CA SER A 89 49.50 63.18 -4.55
C SER A 89 50.65 62.99 -5.54
N SER A 90 50.39 62.22 -6.60
CA SER A 90 51.31 61.93 -7.69
C SER A 90 50.56 61.81 -9.02
N VAL A 91 51.24 62.00 -10.14
CA VAL A 91 50.71 61.65 -11.47
C VAL A 91 50.72 60.14 -11.64
N ASN A 92 51.86 59.48 -11.40
CA ASN A 92 51.98 58.02 -11.47
C ASN A 92 52.62 57.41 -10.24
N LEU A 93 52.23 56.17 -9.92
CA LEU A 93 52.88 55.36 -8.90
C LEU A 93 53.23 53.97 -9.45
N ASN A 94 54.50 53.58 -9.34
CA ASN A 94 55.02 52.31 -9.85
C ASN A 94 55.70 51.52 -8.73
N MET A 95 55.22 50.30 -8.47
CA MET A 95 55.80 49.38 -7.49
C MET A 95 56.32 48.11 -8.16
N LEU A 96 57.57 47.74 -7.87
CA LEU A 96 58.19 46.52 -8.39
C LEU A 96 58.97 45.79 -7.29
N ASP A 97 58.60 44.53 -7.04
CA ASP A 97 59.28 43.68 -6.06
C ASP A 97 59.36 44.34 -4.65
N SER A 98 58.28 45.03 -4.27
CA SER A 98 58.22 45.89 -3.06
C SER A 98 57.05 45.53 -2.14
N THR A 99 57.17 45.84 -0.85
CA THR A 99 56.05 45.89 0.10
C THR A 99 55.73 47.35 0.42
N PHE A 100 54.46 47.74 0.31
CA PHE A 100 54.01 49.09 0.58
C PHE A 100 52.79 49.07 1.49
N ASN A 101 52.93 49.69 2.66
CA ASN A 101 51.88 49.72 3.65
C ASN A 101 51.35 51.16 3.77
N LEU A 102 50.04 51.32 3.70
CA LEU A 102 49.36 52.59 3.92
C LEU A 102 48.58 52.49 5.21
N ASN A 103 49.02 53.23 6.21
CA ASN A 103 48.34 53.32 7.50
C ASN A 103 47.76 54.72 7.69
N ASN A 104 46.44 54.83 7.83
CA ASN A 104 45.71 56.10 7.99
C ASN A 104 46.20 57.18 6.99
N THR A 105 46.44 56.75 5.74
CA THR A 105 47.09 57.55 4.70
C THR A 105 46.16 57.71 3.50
N THR A 106 46.13 58.91 2.94
CA THR A 106 45.46 59.20 1.67
C THR A 106 46.49 59.31 0.56
N LEU A 107 46.31 58.54 -0.51
CA LEU A 107 47.15 58.53 -1.69
C LEU A 107 46.32 58.85 -2.93
N THR A 108 46.66 59.92 -3.64
CA THR A 108 46.02 60.33 -4.90
C THR A 108 46.99 60.14 -6.06
N VAL A 109 46.63 59.35 -7.07
CA VAL A 109 47.43 59.05 -8.26
C VAL A 109 46.64 59.46 -9.50
N GLU A 110 46.91 60.64 -10.05
CA GLU A 110 46.08 61.29 -11.07
C GLU A 110 45.87 60.44 -12.32
N GLU A 111 46.90 59.72 -12.80
CA GLU A 111 46.85 58.93 -14.03
C GLU A 111 46.84 57.43 -13.77
N HIS A 112 47.95 56.87 -13.26
CA HIS A 112 48.15 55.42 -13.25
C HIS A 112 48.91 54.88 -12.03
N PHE A 113 48.35 53.84 -11.40
CA PHE A 113 49.01 53.06 -10.36
C PHE A 113 49.33 51.64 -10.88
N ALA A 114 50.61 51.32 -11.08
CA ALA A 114 51.07 49.98 -11.39
C ALA A 114 51.79 49.31 -10.21
N ALA A 115 51.46 48.04 -9.92
CA ALA A 115 52.23 47.18 -9.02
C ALA A 115 52.51 45.81 -9.65
N ARG A 116 53.74 45.33 -9.52
CA ARG A 116 54.16 44.04 -10.06
C ARG A 116 55.05 43.27 -9.10
N ARG A 117 54.68 42.01 -8.81
CA ARG A 117 55.41 41.15 -7.86
C ARG A 117 55.59 41.81 -6.49
N SER A 118 54.58 42.59 -6.08
CA SER A 118 54.64 43.45 -4.90
C SER A 118 53.55 43.08 -3.89
N GLN A 119 53.59 43.68 -2.71
CA GLN A 119 52.55 43.63 -1.69
C GLN A 119 52.10 45.05 -1.35
N LEU A 120 50.79 45.27 -1.31
CA LEU A 120 50.16 46.53 -0.91
C LEU A 120 49.16 46.25 0.22
N ASP A 121 49.43 46.79 1.40
CA ASP A 121 48.58 46.62 2.57
C ASP A 121 47.97 47.98 2.98
N LEU A 122 46.65 48.01 3.17
CA LEU A 122 45.90 49.17 3.63
C LEU A 122 45.33 48.89 5.03
N SER A 123 45.61 49.79 5.97
CA SER A 123 45.13 49.71 7.36
C SER A 123 44.64 51.06 7.90
N ASP A 124 43.87 51.01 8.99
CA ASP A 124 43.33 52.15 9.74
C ASP A 124 42.70 53.25 8.86
N GLN A 125 41.76 52.86 7.98
CA GLN A 125 40.98 53.77 7.13
C GLN A 125 41.80 54.48 6.03
N ALA A 126 42.84 53.81 5.51
CA ALA A 126 43.59 54.30 4.36
C ALA A 126 42.71 54.45 3.11
N ALA A 127 43.05 55.44 2.27
CA ALA A 127 42.31 55.75 1.05
C ALA A 127 43.25 55.90 -0.16
N ILE A 128 42.93 55.22 -1.25
CA ILE A 128 43.61 55.38 -2.54
C ILE A 128 42.62 55.94 -3.56
N PHE A 129 43.01 57.01 -4.24
CA PHE A 129 42.28 57.61 -5.37
C PHE A 129 43.17 57.53 -6.60
N THR A 130 42.71 56.87 -7.66
CA THR A 130 43.46 56.83 -8.92
C THR A 130 42.54 56.82 -10.13
N ASN A 131 43.01 57.16 -11.32
CA ASN A 131 42.18 56.97 -12.51
C ASN A 131 42.23 55.50 -12.98
N THR A 132 43.43 54.94 -13.13
CA THR A 132 43.62 53.55 -13.55
C THR A 132 44.62 52.80 -12.67
N ALA A 133 44.37 51.52 -12.40
CA ALA A 133 45.30 50.67 -11.65
C ALA A 133 45.61 49.35 -12.36
N THR A 134 46.84 48.85 -12.24
CA THR A 134 47.24 47.54 -12.75
C THR A 134 48.10 46.81 -11.74
N PHE A 135 47.63 45.66 -11.30
CA PHE A 135 48.26 44.79 -10.33
C PHE A 135 48.56 43.45 -10.97
N ARG A 136 49.82 43.04 -10.96
CA ARG A 136 50.24 41.75 -11.54
C ARG A 136 51.10 40.98 -10.56
N LYS A 137 50.72 39.73 -10.25
CA LYS A 137 51.42 38.92 -9.24
C LYS A 137 51.57 39.68 -7.92
N THR A 138 50.55 40.42 -7.54
CA THR A 138 50.59 41.34 -6.39
C THR A 138 49.68 40.80 -5.29
N THR A 139 50.11 40.97 -4.05
CA THR A 139 49.26 40.73 -2.86
C THR A 139 48.63 42.04 -2.42
N LEU A 140 47.30 42.11 -2.39
CA LEU A 140 46.55 43.23 -1.84
C LEU A 140 45.94 42.81 -0.49
N THR A 141 46.10 43.62 0.54
CA THR A 141 45.46 43.38 1.85
C THR A 141 44.69 44.61 2.27
N PHE A 142 43.38 44.47 2.45
CA PHE A 142 42.56 45.51 3.08
C PHE A 142 42.21 45.05 4.48
N ASP A 143 42.72 45.76 5.48
CA ASP A 143 42.45 45.51 6.90
C ASP A 143 41.71 46.72 7.50
N GLY A 144 40.40 46.55 7.74
CA GLY A 144 39.52 47.61 8.25
C GLY A 144 38.81 48.44 7.18
N GLY A 145 38.39 49.65 7.59
CA GLY A 145 37.49 50.59 6.88
C GLY A 145 38.10 51.31 5.66
N ASN A 146 38.83 50.62 4.80
CA ASN A 146 39.62 51.24 3.72
C ASN A 146 38.78 51.61 2.49
N THR A 147 39.24 52.62 1.73
CA THR A 147 38.58 53.06 0.50
C THR A 147 39.54 52.99 -0.69
N PHE A 148 39.13 52.33 -1.76
CA PHE A 148 39.83 52.35 -3.04
C PHE A 148 38.92 52.93 -4.12
N ASN A 149 39.34 54.00 -4.76
CA ASN A 149 38.58 54.71 -5.78
C ASN A 149 39.36 54.73 -7.09
N CYS A 150 38.75 54.17 -8.13
CA CYS A 150 39.29 54.15 -9.48
C CYS A 150 38.21 54.32 -10.56
N THR A 151 38.62 54.64 -11.78
CA THR A 151 37.75 54.45 -12.95
C THR A 151 37.77 52.98 -13.36
N SER A 152 38.97 52.42 -13.50
CA SER A 152 39.16 51.00 -13.83
C SER A 152 40.46 50.42 -13.25
N ALA A 153 40.43 49.15 -12.86
CA ALA A 153 41.58 48.42 -12.37
C ALA A 153 41.67 47.03 -13.00
N LEU A 154 42.89 46.54 -13.20
CA LEU A 154 43.20 45.19 -13.65
C LEU A 154 44.00 44.47 -12.57
N PHE A 155 43.55 43.29 -12.14
CA PHE A 155 44.20 42.48 -11.11
C PHE A 155 44.44 41.05 -11.61
N THR A 156 45.71 40.68 -11.80
CA THR A 156 46.09 39.42 -12.47
C THR A 156 47.13 38.62 -11.69
N ASP A 157 46.97 37.30 -11.66
CA ASP A 157 47.91 36.35 -11.04
C ASP A 157 48.22 36.65 -9.56
N GLY A 158 47.31 37.31 -8.84
CA GLY A 158 47.58 37.89 -7.52
C GLY A 158 46.75 37.30 -6.39
N THR A 159 46.97 37.80 -5.18
CA THR A 159 46.21 37.43 -3.98
C THR A 159 45.53 38.66 -3.39
N PHE A 160 44.23 38.59 -3.05
CA PHE A 160 43.52 39.69 -2.41
C PHE A 160 42.90 39.25 -1.08
N HIS A 161 43.40 39.78 0.03
CA HIS A 161 42.84 39.62 1.36
C HIS A 161 41.90 40.79 1.69
N ILE A 162 40.66 40.50 2.05
CA ILE A 162 39.70 41.48 2.54
C ILE A 162 39.30 41.09 3.97
N ARG A 163 39.66 41.95 4.93
CA ARG A 163 39.42 41.79 6.35
C ARG A 163 38.69 43.03 6.86
N GLY A 164 37.40 42.89 7.16
CA GLY A 164 36.51 43.98 7.56
C GLY A 164 35.75 44.62 6.40
N ARG A 165 35.05 45.72 6.70
CA ARG A 165 34.22 46.44 5.71
C ARG A 165 35.09 47.39 4.90
N SER A 166 35.12 47.25 3.58
CA SER A 166 35.90 48.13 2.70
C SER A 166 35.05 48.68 1.57
N THR A 167 35.40 49.85 1.07
CA THR A 167 34.71 50.50 -0.04
C THR A 167 35.55 50.42 -1.31
N TRP A 168 34.97 49.90 -2.38
CA TRP A 168 35.53 49.97 -3.73
C TRP A 168 34.62 50.77 -4.65
N ASN A 169 35.18 51.79 -5.28
CA ASN A 169 34.53 52.61 -6.30
C ASN A 169 35.28 52.42 -7.62
N GLY A 170 34.58 52.08 -8.70
CA GLY A 170 35.18 51.83 -10.02
C GLY A 170 35.10 50.40 -10.53
N HIS A 171 35.47 50.20 -11.79
CA HIS A 171 35.50 48.88 -12.39
C HIS A 171 36.73 48.07 -11.97
N LEU A 172 36.57 46.79 -11.65
CA LEU A 172 37.70 45.88 -11.40
C LEU A 172 37.58 44.64 -12.28
N ASN A 173 38.63 44.33 -13.05
CA ASN A 173 38.75 43.10 -13.81
C ASN A 173 39.83 42.21 -13.18
N VAL A 174 39.43 41.03 -12.74
CA VAL A 174 40.26 40.06 -12.03
C VAL A 174 40.43 38.80 -12.88
N SER A 175 41.66 38.29 -12.99
CA SER A 175 41.90 37.00 -13.65
C SER A 175 42.99 36.17 -12.99
N SER A 176 42.79 34.86 -12.87
CA SER A 176 43.81 33.90 -12.39
C SER A 176 44.34 34.23 -10.98
N SER A 177 43.45 34.69 -10.09
CA SER A 177 43.81 35.19 -8.77
C SER A 177 43.17 34.36 -7.65
N VAL A 178 43.54 34.65 -6.40
CA VAL A 178 42.95 34.03 -5.19
C VAL A 178 42.50 35.10 -4.22
N PHE A 179 41.24 35.04 -3.79
CA PHE A 179 40.67 35.98 -2.82
C PHE A 179 40.42 35.27 -1.50
N TYR A 180 40.71 35.99 -0.42
CA TYR A 180 40.55 35.51 0.95
C TYR A 180 39.70 36.48 1.74
N PHE A 181 38.55 36.01 2.21
CA PHE A 181 37.57 36.80 2.95
C PHE A 181 37.48 36.36 4.41
N SER A 182 37.33 37.33 5.30
CA SER A 182 37.12 37.10 6.74
C SER A 182 36.10 38.10 7.31
N GLY A 183 34.82 37.73 7.37
CA GLY A 183 33.73 38.42 8.06
C GLY A 183 33.54 39.86 7.58
N SER A 184 33.26 40.04 6.29
CA SER A 184 33.52 41.30 5.58
C SER A 184 32.41 41.68 4.60
N SER A 185 32.32 42.97 4.28
CA SER A 185 31.52 43.48 3.16
C SER A 185 32.39 44.32 2.25
N LEU A 186 32.09 44.25 0.95
CA LEU A 186 32.64 45.14 -0.04
C LEU A 186 31.53 46.06 -0.55
N ASP A 187 31.64 47.32 -0.13
CA ASP A 187 30.64 48.35 -0.37
C ASP A 187 31.06 49.28 -1.50
N THR A 188 30.08 49.99 -2.06
CA THR A 188 30.31 51.00 -3.09
C THR A 188 29.32 52.15 -2.93
N TYR A 189 29.78 53.37 -3.19
CA TYR A 189 28.93 54.57 -3.21
C TYR A 189 28.57 55.01 -4.63
N ILE A 190 29.18 54.41 -5.65
CA ILE A 190 28.99 54.76 -7.05
C ILE A 190 28.16 53.68 -7.75
N ALA A 191 27.06 54.08 -8.38
CA ALA A 191 26.14 53.15 -9.04
C ALA A 191 26.76 52.42 -10.24
N ALA A 192 27.74 53.04 -10.92
CA ALA A 192 28.43 52.48 -12.07
C ALA A 192 29.55 51.47 -11.73
N THR A 193 29.93 51.33 -10.46
CA THR A 193 30.93 50.34 -10.03
C THR A 193 30.50 48.92 -10.43
N SER A 194 31.39 48.13 -11.00
CA SER A 194 31.15 46.71 -11.28
C SER A 194 32.43 45.88 -11.27
N TRP A 195 32.33 44.64 -10.84
CA TRP A 195 33.46 43.72 -10.78
C TRP A 195 33.28 42.56 -11.77
N THR A 196 34.33 42.22 -12.51
CA THR A 196 34.40 41.03 -13.34
C THR A 196 35.51 40.14 -12.82
N ILE A 197 35.16 38.95 -12.34
CA ILE A 197 36.07 37.99 -11.74
C ILE A 197 36.13 36.75 -12.61
N ARG A 198 37.33 36.38 -13.08
CA ARG A 198 37.54 35.27 -14.01
C ARG A 198 38.57 34.27 -13.51
N SER A 199 38.32 32.97 -13.63
CA SER A 199 39.30 31.92 -13.32
C SER A 199 39.96 32.13 -11.95
N THR A 200 39.15 32.46 -10.94
CA THR A 200 39.62 32.91 -9.62
C THR A 200 39.04 32.01 -8.54
N MET A 201 39.84 31.73 -7.52
CA MET A 201 39.39 31.00 -6.32
C MET A 201 38.98 32.00 -5.24
N LEU A 202 37.78 31.84 -4.69
CA LEU A 202 37.21 32.65 -3.62
C LEU A 202 37.13 31.82 -2.33
N SER A 203 38.00 32.10 -1.36
CA SER A 203 38.01 31.37 -0.09
C SER A 203 37.44 32.23 1.03
N VAL A 204 36.33 31.76 1.61
CA VAL A 204 35.67 32.42 2.75
C VAL A 204 36.01 31.64 4.01
N PHE A 205 36.89 32.18 4.85
CA PHE A 205 37.43 31.45 6.01
C PHE A 205 36.59 31.60 7.28
N TRP A 206 36.00 32.77 7.50
CA TRP A 206 35.27 33.10 8.73
C TRP A 206 34.15 34.07 8.41
N GLY A 207 32.91 33.73 8.80
CA GLY A 207 31.74 34.58 8.61
C GLY A 207 31.34 34.80 7.15
N ASP A 208 30.11 35.27 6.98
CA ASP A 208 29.53 35.53 5.66
C ASP A 208 30.22 36.71 4.93
N PHE A 209 30.30 36.63 3.60
CA PHE A 209 30.83 37.71 2.77
C PHE A 209 29.75 38.34 1.89
N THR A 210 29.72 39.67 1.85
CA THR A 210 28.71 40.42 1.08
C THR A 210 29.33 41.29 -0.01
N PHE A 211 28.90 41.08 -1.25
CA PHE A 211 29.08 42.03 -2.35
C PHE A 211 27.88 42.99 -2.40
N SER A 212 28.11 44.26 -2.06
CA SER A 212 27.12 45.34 -2.20
C SER A 212 27.19 46.06 -3.56
N LEU A 213 27.91 45.47 -4.52
CA LEU A 213 28.11 45.95 -5.89
C LEU A 213 27.75 44.85 -6.91
N PRO A 214 27.45 45.20 -8.17
CA PRO A 214 27.23 44.23 -9.24
C PRO A 214 28.51 43.44 -9.54
N VAL A 215 28.43 42.12 -9.55
CA VAL A 215 29.57 41.23 -9.83
C VAL A 215 29.24 40.23 -10.93
N THR A 216 30.20 40.02 -11.82
CA THR A 216 30.18 38.96 -12.85
C THR A 216 31.29 37.98 -12.54
N MET A 217 30.93 36.74 -12.21
CA MET A 217 31.83 35.63 -11.90
C MET A 217 31.83 34.64 -13.06
N ILE A 218 32.99 34.34 -13.62
CA ILE A 218 33.16 33.45 -14.78
C ILE A 218 34.26 32.44 -14.46
N ASN A 219 33.95 31.15 -14.46
CA ASN A 219 34.92 30.12 -14.08
C ASN A 219 35.52 30.40 -12.70
N VAL A 220 34.65 30.68 -11.72
CA VAL A 220 35.03 30.96 -10.34
C VAL A 220 34.74 29.74 -9.48
N THR A 221 35.68 29.41 -8.59
CA THR A 221 35.48 28.37 -7.58
C THR A 221 35.44 29.00 -6.20
N THR A 222 34.38 28.77 -5.42
CA THR A 222 34.41 29.12 -4.00
C THR A 222 34.83 27.93 -3.17
N SER A 223 35.51 28.18 -2.05
CA SER A 223 35.78 27.20 -1.02
C SER A 223 35.30 27.76 0.31
N SER A 224 34.16 27.30 0.80
CA SER A 224 33.65 27.59 2.13
C SER A 224 33.02 26.34 2.73
N TYR A 225 33.24 26.10 4.02
CA TYR A 225 32.70 24.92 4.72
C TYR A 225 31.53 25.23 5.65
N ASP A 226 31.15 26.49 5.87
CA ASP A 226 30.05 26.86 6.79
C ASP A 226 29.56 28.33 6.61
N HIS A 227 29.97 29.03 5.54
CA HIS A 227 29.70 30.47 5.37
C HIS A 227 29.12 30.80 3.99
N GLY A 228 28.24 31.81 3.95
CA GLY A 228 27.50 32.18 2.75
C GLY A 228 28.12 33.33 1.95
N LEU A 229 27.79 33.36 0.66
CA LEU A 229 28.06 34.45 -0.27
C LEU A 229 26.77 35.25 -0.55
N TYR A 230 26.79 36.54 -0.22
CA TYR A 230 25.64 37.43 -0.38
C TYR A 230 25.86 38.40 -1.54
N LEU A 231 24.97 38.35 -2.52
CA LEU A 231 24.96 39.19 -3.71
C LEU A 231 23.77 40.17 -3.60
N ASN A 232 24.06 41.41 -3.19
CA ASN A 232 23.01 42.40 -2.91
C ASN A 232 22.47 43.10 -4.17
N ARG A 233 23.25 43.11 -5.25
CA ARG A 233 22.90 43.73 -6.54
C ARG A 233 22.89 42.69 -7.65
N GLU A 234 22.39 43.10 -8.81
CA GLU A 234 22.34 42.25 -10.00
C GLU A 234 23.71 41.64 -10.28
N SER A 235 23.76 40.30 -10.28
CA SER A 235 25.00 39.55 -10.40
C SER A 235 24.88 38.44 -11.43
N SER A 236 26.00 38.07 -12.04
CA SER A 236 26.07 36.99 -13.03
C SER A 236 27.11 35.95 -12.61
N ILE A 237 26.75 34.68 -12.72
CA ILE A 237 27.56 33.51 -12.37
C ILE A 237 27.56 32.57 -13.56
N VAL A 238 28.72 32.35 -14.16
CA VAL A 238 28.86 31.59 -15.41
C VAL A 238 29.97 30.55 -15.23
N ASP A 239 29.73 29.31 -15.61
CA ASP A 239 30.74 28.23 -15.59
C ASP A 239 31.44 28.09 -14.23
N SER A 240 30.74 28.36 -13.13
CA SER A 240 31.34 28.51 -11.80
C SER A 240 30.89 27.41 -10.84
N THR A 241 31.73 27.09 -9.86
CA THR A 241 31.42 26.16 -8.78
C THR A 241 31.38 26.91 -7.46
N ILE A 242 30.20 27.01 -6.87
CA ILE A 242 30.00 27.66 -5.57
C ILE A 242 29.80 26.58 -4.51
N ASP A 243 30.78 26.44 -3.61
CA ASP A 243 30.71 25.67 -2.38
C ASP A 243 30.42 26.64 -1.20
N GLY A 244 29.29 26.42 -0.49
CA GLY A 244 28.75 27.29 0.58
C GLY A 244 27.52 28.13 0.18
N ASP A 245 26.59 28.39 1.11
CA ASP A 245 25.28 29.01 0.84
C ASP A 245 25.34 30.24 -0.09
N LEU A 246 24.49 30.27 -1.11
CA LEU A 246 24.35 31.40 -2.02
C LEU A 246 23.05 32.17 -1.74
N TYR A 247 23.19 33.47 -1.49
CA TYR A 247 22.08 34.40 -1.29
C TYR A 247 22.09 35.51 -2.35
N CYS A 248 20.95 35.68 -3.02
CA CYS A 248 20.73 36.75 -4.00
C CYS A 248 19.62 37.66 -3.49
N LYS A 249 19.87 38.95 -3.29
CA LYS A 249 18.85 39.87 -2.75
C LYS A 249 17.92 40.44 -3.81
N THR A 250 18.45 40.72 -5.00
CA THR A 250 17.73 41.40 -6.09
C THR A 250 17.53 40.45 -7.26
N SER A 251 18.58 40.21 -8.03
CA SER A 251 18.55 39.22 -9.10
C SER A 251 19.92 38.59 -9.35
N CYS A 252 19.89 37.34 -9.79
CA CYS A 252 21.09 36.61 -10.19
C CYS A 252 20.85 35.91 -11.53
N ASN A 253 21.80 36.06 -12.45
CA ASN A 253 21.84 35.28 -13.69
C ASN A 253 22.89 34.18 -13.54
N VAL A 254 22.46 32.93 -13.61
CA VAL A 254 23.32 31.76 -13.46
C VAL A 254 23.26 30.90 -14.72
N SER A 255 24.43 30.55 -15.25
CA SER A 255 24.55 29.62 -16.37
C SER A 255 25.68 28.61 -16.19
N ASP A 256 25.46 27.37 -16.63
CA ASP A 256 26.48 26.31 -16.69
C ASP A 256 27.26 26.11 -15.37
N SER A 257 26.60 26.26 -14.23
CA SER A 257 27.25 26.38 -12.92
C SER A 257 26.82 25.31 -11.94
N THR A 258 27.70 25.00 -10.99
CA THR A 258 27.39 24.15 -9.86
C THR A 258 27.16 25.00 -8.62
N LEU A 259 25.98 24.87 -8.01
CA LEU A 259 25.52 25.63 -6.86
C LEU A 259 25.28 24.72 -5.65
N PRO A 260 25.34 25.28 -4.43
CA PRO A 260 24.93 24.57 -3.22
C PRO A 260 23.42 24.68 -3.02
N ASN A 261 22.76 25.74 -3.49
CA ASN A 261 21.31 25.90 -3.40
C ASN A 261 20.83 26.84 -4.50
N ILE A 262 19.52 26.80 -4.76
CA ILE A 262 18.87 27.88 -5.50
C ILE A 262 18.51 28.99 -4.49
N PRO A 263 18.94 30.25 -4.71
CA PRO A 263 18.71 31.33 -3.76
C PRO A 263 17.21 31.60 -3.50
N GLY A 264 16.80 31.50 -2.23
CA GLY A 264 15.44 31.81 -1.79
C GLY A 264 15.11 33.30 -1.83
N SER A 265 13.82 33.66 -1.88
CA SER A 265 13.33 35.05 -1.78
C SER A 265 13.90 36.03 -2.81
N SER A 266 14.18 35.56 -4.03
CA SER A 266 14.89 36.34 -5.06
C SER A 266 14.36 36.09 -6.47
N THR A 267 14.85 36.85 -7.47
CA THR A 267 14.63 36.54 -8.89
C THR A 267 15.89 35.92 -9.49
N VAL A 268 15.82 34.68 -9.94
CA VAL A 268 16.95 33.94 -10.50
C VAL A 268 16.68 33.61 -11.96
N TYR A 269 17.60 33.99 -12.84
CA TYR A 269 17.61 33.61 -14.24
C TYR A 269 18.56 32.43 -14.40
N LEU A 270 18.07 31.31 -14.89
CA LEU A 270 18.81 30.06 -15.03
C LEU A 270 18.90 29.66 -16.50
N SER A 271 20.10 29.27 -16.95
CA SER A 271 20.33 28.74 -18.29
C SER A 271 21.43 27.67 -18.35
N GLY A 272 21.48 26.91 -19.44
CA GLY A 272 22.44 25.82 -19.62
C GLY A 272 22.30 24.70 -18.59
N HIS A 273 23.41 24.09 -18.20
CA HIS A 273 23.43 22.97 -17.24
C HIS A 273 23.72 23.45 -15.82
N ILE A 274 22.76 23.34 -14.91
CA ILE A 274 22.93 23.72 -13.50
C ILE A 274 22.97 22.45 -12.64
N ARG A 275 24.00 22.30 -11.81
CA ARG A 275 24.05 21.22 -10.81
C ARG A 275 23.87 21.78 -9.41
N VAL A 276 23.01 21.18 -8.61
CA VAL A 276 22.74 21.59 -7.22
C VAL A 276 23.23 20.48 -6.28
N LYS A 277 24.43 20.66 -5.69
CA LYS A 277 25.17 19.66 -4.87
C LYS A 277 24.57 19.46 -3.50
N ALA A 278 24.29 18.25 -3.01
CA ALA A 278 23.70 18.00 -1.70
C ALA A 278 24.67 18.27 -0.52
N GLU A 279 24.28 19.13 0.41
CA GLU A 279 24.90 19.22 1.75
C GLU A 279 23.94 18.65 2.79
N LEU A 280 24.50 17.81 3.66
CA LEU A 280 23.90 16.76 4.49
C LEU A 280 22.85 17.16 5.55
N ARG A 281 22.17 18.31 5.45
CA ARG A 281 21.26 18.78 6.53
C ARG A 281 19.97 19.43 6.02
N GLY A 282 18.94 18.60 5.86
CA GLY A 282 17.54 19.04 5.72
C GLY A 282 17.14 19.32 4.27
N GLY A 283 16.02 18.73 3.84
CA GLY A 283 15.53 18.83 2.46
C GLY A 283 15.50 20.27 1.94
N ARG A 284 15.88 20.45 0.68
CA ARG A 284 16.03 21.77 0.08
C ARG A 284 14.69 22.31 -0.36
N SER A 285 14.23 23.33 0.37
CA SER A 285 13.03 24.08 0.00
C SER A 285 13.44 25.37 -0.71
N VAL A 286 13.07 25.47 -1.98
CA VAL A 286 13.05 26.74 -2.71
C VAL A 286 11.72 27.41 -2.37
N ALA A 287 11.79 28.55 -1.69
CA ALA A 287 10.60 29.27 -1.28
C ALA A 287 10.64 30.75 -1.71
N HIS A 288 9.48 31.31 -2.00
CA HIS A 288 9.29 32.75 -2.29
C HIS A 288 10.17 33.29 -3.43
N THR A 289 10.54 32.43 -4.38
CA THR A 289 11.51 32.76 -5.44
C THR A 289 10.81 32.85 -6.78
N THR A 290 11.27 33.75 -7.65
CA THR A 290 10.90 33.74 -9.08
C THR A 290 12.06 33.16 -9.88
N ILE A 291 11.84 32.02 -10.54
CA ILE A 291 12.85 31.37 -11.39
C ILE A 291 12.45 31.55 -12.84
N VAL A 292 13.33 32.15 -13.63
CA VAL A 292 13.17 32.32 -15.08
C VAL A 292 14.13 31.35 -15.77
N GLY A 293 13.60 30.34 -16.44
CA GLY A 293 14.40 29.31 -17.12
C GLY A 293 14.46 29.51 -18.63
N SER A 294 15.65 29.37 -19.22
CA SER A 294 15.83 29.32 -20.67
C SER A 294 15.39 27.97 -21.27
N SER A 295 15.30 27.89 -22.60
CA SER A 295 14.86 26.69 -23.31
C SER A 295 15.84 25.51 -23.27
N ASP A 296 17.11 25.79 -22.98
CA ASP A 296 18.21 24.83 -22.84
C ASP A 296 18.51 24.49 -21.37
N LEU A 297 17.72 25.02 -20.43
CA LEU A 297 17.93 24.82 -19.00
C LEU A 297 17.71 23.34 -18.60
N VAL A 298 18.75 22.76 -18.00
CA VAL A 298 18.69 21.47 -17.30
C VAL A 298 19.25 21.66 -15.91
N VAL A 299 18.43 21.44 -14.88
CA VAL A 299 18.87 21.49 -13.49
C VAL A 299 18.91 20.08 -12.90
N GLU A 300 20.11 19.62 -12.55
CA GLU A 300 20.33 18.36 -11.83
C GLU A 300 20.44 18.63 -10.33
N VAL A 301 19.60 17.97 -9.53
CA VAL A 301 19.62 18.07 -8.07
C VAL A 301 19.99 16.71 -7.47
N GLU A 302 20.96 16.65 -6.58
CA GLU A 302 21.45 15.38 -6.02
C GLU A 302 20.50 14.73 -4.98
N ASP A 303 19.54 15.48 -4.42
CA ASP A 303 18.68 15.06 -3.30
C ASP A 303 17.23 15.58 -3.49
N ASP A 304 16.38 15.40 -2.49
CA ASP A 304 15.00 15.90 -2.42
C ASP A 304 14.92 17.41 -2.68
N LEU A 305 13.97 17.79 -3.54
CA LEU A 305 13.69 19.16 -3.93
C LEU A 305 12.24 19.52 -3.65
N SER A 306 12.04 20.58 -2.88
CA SER A 306 10.71 21.13 -2.62
C SER A 306 10.61 22.55 -3.17
N PHE A 307 9.54 22.83 -3.92
CA PHE A 307 9.12 24.18 -4.31
C PHE A 307 7.89 24.54 -3.49
N ASP A 308 7.94 25.66 -2.75
CA ASP A 308 6.78 26.17 -2.02
C ASP A 308 6.64 27.67 -2.23
N ASN A 309 5.48 28.11 -2.72
CA ASN A 309 5.21 29.52 -3.00
C ASN A 309 6.24 30.13 -3.98
N VAL A 310 6.54 29.40 -5.06
CA VAL A 310 7.50 29.78 -6.11
C VAL A 310 6.76 30.25 -7.37
N THR A 311 7.37 31.14 -8.14
CA THR A 311 6.93 31.47 -9.50
C THR A 311 7.95 30.94 -10.51
N LEU A 312 7.54 30.03 -11.40
CA LEU A 312 8.37 29.48 -12.46
C LEU A 312 7.96 30.07 -13.80
N ILE A 313 8.89 30.69 -14.52
CA ILE A 313 8.67 31.30 -15.83
C ILE A 313 9.59 30.59 -16.82
N GLY A 314 9.02 29.68 -17.60
CA GLY A 314 9.74 28.87 -18.59
C GLY A 314 9.70 29.48 -19.99
N PRO A 315 10.36 28.84 -20.95
CA PRO A 315 10.28 29.21 -22.36
C PRO A 315 8.83 29.15 -22.86
N ILE A 316 8.46 30.11 -23.71
CA ILE A 316 7.16 30.09 -24.39
C ILE A 316 7.30 29.15 -25.60
N SER A 317 6.53 28.07 -25.57
CA SER A 317 6.36 27.14 -26.70
C SER A 317 5.84 27.91 -27.91
N SER A 318 6.75 28.34 -28.78
CA SER A 318 6.41 28.83 -30.12
C SER A 318 6.42 27.63 -31.08
N ASN A 319 5.59 27.66 -32.13
CA ASN A 319 5.30 26.62 -33.15
C ASN A 319 6.52 26.04 -33.92
N THR A 320 7.64 25.82 -33.26
CA THR A 320 8.84 25.17 -33.78
C THR A 320 8.81 23.70 -33.40
N SER A 321 9.30 22.85 -34.30
CA SER A 321 9.12 21.39 -34.30
C SER A 321 9.77 20.63 -33.12
N GLN A 322 10.42 21.34 -32.19
CA GLN A 322 10.86 20.83 -30.89
C GLN A 322 10.78 21.98 -29.87
N PRO A 323 9.70 22.13 -29.09
CA PRO A 323 9.65 23.12 -28.03
C PRO A 323 10.70 22.77 -26.97
N GLY A 324 11.72 23.60 -26.83
CA GLY A 324 12.67 23.47 -25.72
C GLY A 324 11.91 23.68 -24.40
N MET A 325 12.07 22.75 -23.45
CA MET A 325 11.48 22.83 -22.12
C MET A 325 12.60 23.00 -21.10
N ALA A 326 12.40 23.90 -20.14
CA ALA A 326 13.26 23.95 -18.96
C ALA A 326 13.00 22.71 -18.09
N SER A 327 14.05 22.05 -17.62
CA SER A 327 13.94 20.74 -16.96
C SER A 327 14.59 20.68 -15.59
N TRP A 328 13.94 19.96 -14.68
CA TRP A 328 14.47 19.59 -13.37
C TRP A 328 14.60 18.07 -13.27
N LEU A 329 15.78 17.60 -12.93
CA LEU A 329 16.14 16.20 -12.83
C LEU A 329 16.65 15.93 -11.40
N ALA A 330 15.93 15.10 -10.64
CA ALA A 330 16.48 14.57 -9.39
C ALA A 330 17.45 13.43 -9.74
N GLY A 331 18.75 13.65 -9.50
CA GLY A 331 19.89 12.85 -9.97
C GLY A 331 20.30 11.68 -9.09
N SER A 332 19.61 11.42 -7.97
CA SER A 332 19.84 10.23 -7.14
C SER A 332 18.68 9.24 -7.23
N LYS A 333 18.96 7.95 -7.02
CA LYS A 333 17.98 6.85 -7.00
C LYS A 333 16.88 6.99 -5.92
N GLU A 334 16.98 8.03 -5.08
CA GLU A 334 16.14 8.28 -3.91
C GLU A 334 15.53 9.70 -3.88
N GLY A 335 15.95 10.62 -4.77
CA GLY A 335 15.50 12.02 -4.74
C GLY A 335 14.08 12.22 -5.27
N THR A 336 13.27 12.94 -4.52
CA THR A 336 11.88 13.26 -4.86
C THR A 336 11.68 14.75 -5.13
N ILE A 337 10.71 15.06 -6.01
CA ILE A 337 10.31 16.43 -6.32
C ILE A 337 8.93 16.69 -5.73
N THR A 338 8.83 17.71 -4.89
CA THR A 338 7.58 18.22 -4.33
C THR A 338 7.34 19.65 -4.82
N ILE A 339 6.17 19.92 -5.40
CA ILE A 339 5.77 21.25 -5.86
C ILE A 339 4.47 21.63 -5.17
N LYS A 340 4.48 22.72 -4.40
CA LYS A 340 3.32 23.21 -3.64
C LYS A 340 3.11 24.70 -3.85
N ASN A 341 1.85 25.12 -3.92
CA ASN A 341 1.45 26.54 -3.93
C ASN A 341 2.21 27.38 -4.98
N THR A 342 2.48 26.80 -6.16
CA THR A 342 3.42 27.37 -7.13
C THR A 342 2.67 27.90 -8.35
N VAL A 343 3.12 29.03 -8.89
CA VAL A 343 2.64 29.59 -10.16
C VAL A 343 3.62 29.20 -11.27
N ILE A 344 3.16 28.51 -12.31
CA ILE A 344 4.01 28.08 -13.43
C ILE A 344 3.47 28.64 -14.75
N HIS A 345 4.34 29.34 -15.48
CA HIS A 345 4.14 29.81 -16.83
C HIS A 345 5.18 29.18 -17.78
N GLY A 346 4.82 29.02 -19.06
CA GLY A 346 5.70 28.44 -20.07
C GLY A 346 5.85 26.93 -19.93
N ALA A 347 6.83 26.35 -20.61
CA ALA A 347 7.01 24.90 -20.70
C ALA A 347 8.08 24.38 -19.71
N TRP A 348 7.69 23.42 -18.86
CA TRP A 348 8.54 22.82 -17.84
C TRP A 348 8.43 21.30 -17.80
N SER A 349 9.55 20.64 -17.56
CA SER A 349 9.64 19.20 -17.32
C SER A 349 10.24 18.91 -15.95
N PHE A 350 9.61 18.02 -15.18
CA PHE A 350 10.11 17.56 -13.89
C PHE A 350 10.25 16.05 -13.92
N SER A 351 11.42 15.55 -13.57
CA SER A 351 11.72 14.12 -13.51
C SER A 351 12.31 13.77 -12.16
N GLY A 352 11.58 12.98 -11.38
CA GLY A 352 12.08 12.35 -10.17
C GLY A 352 12.20 10.84 -10.37
N ASP A 353 13.36 10.25 -10.07
CA ASP A 353 13.55 8.80 -10.13
C ASP A 353 13.21 8.17 -8.78
N ARG A 354 12.26 7.24 -8.78
CA ARG A 354 11.79 6.57 -7.57
C ARG A 354 12.01 5.08 -7.70
N THR A 355 12.93 4.55 -6.91
CA THR A 355 13.09 3.10 -6.72
C THR A 355 12.46 2.56 -5.44
N TYR A 356 12.07 3.41 -4.47
CA TYR A 356 11.55 3.00 -3.15
C TYR A 356 10.10 3.44 -2.84
N ARG A 357 9.34 2.58 -2.14
CA ARG A 357 7.87 2.63 -1.98
C ARG A 357 7.27 3.78 -1.13
N PHE A 358 8.06 4.62 -0.43
CA PHE A 358 7.51 5.48 0.65
C PHE A 358 7.50 7.02 0.46
N SER A 359 8.29 7.63 -0.45
CA SER A 359 8.20 9.08 -0.79
C SER A 359 7.89 9.35 -2.29
N LEU A 360 6.65 9.71 -2.66
CA LEU A 360 6.24 9.97 -4.08
C LEU A 360 6.61 11.40 -4.49
N ASN A 361 6.89 11.61 -5.78
CA ASN A 361 6.86 12.97 -6.33
C ASN A 361 5.46 13.54 -6.16
N SER A 362 5.34 14.81 -5.78
CA SER A 362 4.04 15.42 -5.52
C SER A 362 3.90 16.79 -6.16
N ALA A 363 2.73 17.07 -6.72
CA ALA A 363 2.38 18.35 -7.32
C ALA A 363 1.00 18.80 -6.81
N GLU A 364 0.98 19.84 -5.98
CA GLU A 364 -0.23 20.34 -5.33
C GLU A 364 -0.40 21.85 -5.51
N SER A 365 -1.63 22.27 -5.82
CA SER A 365 -2.02 23.69 -5.89
C SER A 365 -1.13 24.49 -6.85
N ILE A 366 -0.99 23.96 -8.07
CA ILE A 366 -0.27 24.62 -9.16
C ILE A 366 -1.26 25.45 -9.99
N THR A 367 -0.89 26.69 -10.29
CA THR A 367 -1.69 27.57 -11.15
C THR A 367 -0.84 28.22 -12.23
N GLY A 368 -1.46 28.80 -13.26
CA GLY A 368 -0.77 29.55 -14.31
C GLY A 368 -1.16 29.11 -15.71
N THR A 369 -0.28 29.36 -16.67
CA THR A 369 -0.46 29.07 -18.11
C THR A 369 0.73 28.26 -18.61
N SER A 370 0.85 27.03 -18.10
CA SER A 370 2.01 26.17 -18.31
C SER A 370 1.71 24.97 -19.22
N GLU A 371 2.76 24.51 -19.91
CA GLU A 371 2.85 23.17 -20.46
C GLU A 371 3.74 22.36 -19.51
N LEU A 372 3.14 21.42 -18.79
CA LEU A 372 3.82 20.63 -17.75
C LEU A 372 4.04 19.21 -18.21
N HIS A 373 5.28 18.73 -18.10
CA HIS A 373 5.63 17.33 -18.26
C HIS A 373 6.17 16.76 -16.94
N LEU A 374 5.44 15.81 -16.37
CA LEU A 374 5.76 15.16 -15.11
C LEU A 374 6.21 13.72 -15.39
N MET A 375 7.53 13.51 -15.38
CA MET A 375 8.15 12.23 -15.70
C MET A 375 8.32 11.37 -14.44
N GLY A 376 8.08 10.07 -14.55
CA GLY A 376 8.02 9.14 -13.42
C GLY A 376 6.65 9.07 -12.73
N SER A 377 6.61 8.71 -11.44
CA SER A 377 5.38 8.48 -10.67
C SER A 377 5.02 9.68 -9.79
N TRP A 378 3.83 10.24 -9.97
CA TRP A 378 3.39 11.48 -9.32
C TRP A 378 2.05 11.33 -8.60
N THR A 379 1.94 11.96 -7.43
CA THR A 379 0.65 12.30 -6.81
C THR A 379 0.32 13.75 -7.16
N ILE A 380 -0.85 13.96 -7.78
CA ILE A 380 -1.25 15.27 -8.28
C ILE A 380 -2.55 15.76 -7.64
N LYS A 381 -2.63 17.06 -7.35
CA LYS A 381 -3.80 17.70 -6.72
C LYS A 381 -3.92 19.18 -7.11
N LYS A 382 -5.11 19.63 -7.51
CA LYS A 382 -5.40 21.06 -7.82
C LYS A 382 -4.38 21.67 -8.79
N ILE A 383 -4.31 21.13 -10.01
CA ILE A 383 -3.43 21.65 -11.07
C ILE A 383 -4.25 22.46 -12.06
N ARG A 384 -3.78 23.67 -12.39
CA ARG A 384 -4.34 24.52 -13.44
C ARG A 384 -3.25 24.97 -14.41
N GLY A 385 -3.45 24.76 -15.71
CA GLY A 385 -2.47 25.09 -16.76
C GLY A 385 -3.02 24.87 -18.18
N ASN A 386 -2.20 25.03 -19.21
CA ASN A 386 -2.63 24.82 -20.60
C ASN A 386 -2.61 23.33 -20.94
N SER A 387 -1.50 22.64 -20.68
CA SER A 387 -1.40 21.20 -20.91
C SER A 387 -0.61 20.50 -19.81
N LEU A 388 -1.04 19.29 -19.46
CA LEU A 388 -0.38 18.42 -18.50
C LEU A 388 -0.14 17.04 -19.13
N THR A 389 1.11 16.60 -19.17
CA THR A 389 1.51 15.23 -19.51
C THR A 389 2.16 14.59 -18.29
N VAL A 390 1.68 13.42 -17.90
CA VAL A 390 2.21 12.68 -16.74
C VAL A 390 2.52 11.25 -17.14
N ASP A 391 3.72 10.76 -16.85
CA ASP A 391 4.11 9.37 -17.14
C ASP A 391 3.30 8.38 -16.32
N GLN A 392 3.20 8.58 -15.01
CA GLN A 392 2.38 7.77 -14.12
C GLN A 392 1.72 8.61 -13.03
N ILE A 393 0.41 8.48 -12.88
CA ILE A 393 -0.32 9.02 -11.73
C ILE A 393 -0.52 7.90 -10.72
N ASP A 394 0.02 8.09 -9.53
CA ASP A 394 -0.18 7.20 -8.39
C ASP A 394 -1.14 7.86 -7.39
N GLY A 395 -2.37 7.33 -7.38
CA GLY A 395 -3.43 7.76 -6.47
C GLY A 395 -3.15 7.46 -5.00
N GLY A 396 -2.14 6.62 -4.68
CA GLY A 396 -1.56 6.38 -3.36
C GLY A 396 -2.51 5.87 -2.26
N TYR A 397 -2.03 4.92 -1.45
CA TYR A 397 -2.65 4.46 -0.18
C TYR A 397 -2.57 5.52 0.95
N ASN A 398 -2.68 6.81 0.64
CA ASN A 398 -2.65 7.83 1.69
C ASN A 398 -3.99 7.82 2.43
N SER A 399 -3.92 7.51 3.72
CA SER A 399 -5.01 7.28 4.68
C SER A 399 -5.98 8.45 4.90
N ASP A 400 -5.81 9.56 4.19
CA ASP A 400 -6.64 10.76 4.30
C ASP A 400 -7.80 10.81 3.30
N GLY A 401 -8.13 9.69 2.64
CA GLY A 401 -9.48 9.27 2.20
C GLY A 401 -10.44 10.24 1.47
N ARG A 402 -10.03 11.46 1.07
CA ARG A 402 -10.94 12.51 0.55
C ARG A 402 -10.29 13.49 -0.44
N ASP A 403 -9.05 13.28 -0.86
CA ASP A 403 -8.35 14.26 -1.70
C ASP A 403 -8.54 13.97 -3.18
N ASN A 404 -9.55 14.62 -3.76
CA ASN A 404 -9.83 14.58 -5.20
C ASN A 404 -8.78 15.40 -5.97
N ALA A 405 -8.26 14.87 -7.07
CA ALA A 405 -7.35 15.59 -7.94
C ALA A 405 -8.13 16.47 -8.92
N GLY A 406 -8.44 17.70 -8.52
CA GLY A 406 -8.96 18.71 -9.47
C GLY A 406 -7.89 19.10 -10.48
N ILE A 407 -8.12 18.83 -11.77
CA ILE A 407 -7.23 19.22 -12.87
C ILE A 407 -8.02 20.06 -13.86
N ASP A 408 -7.63 21.32 -13.99
CA ASP A 408 -8.19 22.30 -14.93
C ASP A 408 -7.14 22.60 -16.00
N THR A 409 -7.18 21.84 -17.11
CA THR A 409 -6.25 22.01 -18.22
C THR A 409 -6.96 21.97 -19.56
N ASP A 410 -6.37 22.59 -20.59
CA ASP A 410 -6.88 22.50 -21.96
C ASP A 410 -6.56 21.14 -22.59
N ARG A 411 -5.60 20.38 -22.04
CA ARG A 411 -5.26 19.02 -22.48
C ARG A 411 -4.51 18.21 -21.43
N LEU A 412 -4.98 16.99 -21.16
CA LEU A 412 -4.35 16.02 -20.26
C LEU A 412 -3.88 14.75 -20.99
N ILE A 413 -2.65 14.30 -20.75
CA ILE A 413 -2.12 13.04 -21.26
C ILE A 413 -1.54 12.24 -20.09
N ILE A 414 -2.00 11.01 -19.91
CA ILE A 414 -1.54 10.10 -18.86
C ILE A 414 -0.89 8.88 -19.51
N GLY A 415 0.35 8.58 -19.15
CA GLY A 415 1.01 7.33 -19.52
C GLY A 415 0.33 6.15 -18.82
N ARG A 416 0.46 6.06 -17.49
CA ARG A 416 -0.13 5.01 -16.66
C ARG A 416 -0.96 5.60 -15.52
N LEU A 417 -2.16 5.07 -15.30
CA LEU A 417 -3.01 5.43 -14.17
C LEU A 417 -3.10 4.27 -13.18
N LEU A 418 -2.68 4.49 -11.93
CA LEU A 418 -2.92 3.55 -10.83
C LEU A 418 -4.26 3.90 -10.19
N VAL A 419 -5.21 2.97 -10.28
CA VAL A 419 -6.57 3.15 -9.80
C VAL A 419 -6.69 2.65 -8.37
N SER A 420 -7.22 3.51 -7.50
CA SER A 420 -7.48 3.29 -6.08
C SER A 420 -8.90 3.76 -5.73
N PRO A 421 -9.62 3.09 -4.81
CA PRO A 421 -10.99 3.46 -4.41
C PRO A 421 -11.09 4.83 -3.72
N SER A 422 -9.99 5.34 -3.17
CA SER A 422 -9.97 6.62 -2.44
C SER A 422 -9.49 7.81 -3.28
N TYR A 423 -9.18 7.60 -4.57
CA TYR A 423 -8.61 8.64 -5.43
C TYR A 423 -9.33 8.70 -6.78
N PHE A 424 -9.75 9.90 -7.17
CA PHE A 424 -10.25 10.17 -8.52
C PHE A 424 -9.76 11.52 -9.03
N ILE A 425 -9.66 11.60 -10.36
CA ILE A 425 -9.32 12.81 -11.10
C ILE A 425 -10.62 13.50 -11.49
N GLN A 426 -10.76 14.77 -11.09
CA GLN A 426 -11.88 15.62 -11.49
C GLN A 426 -11.43 16.56 -12.60
N LEU A 427 -12.01 16.41 -13.79
CA LEU A 427 -11.77 17.25 -14.95
C LEU A 427 -12.95 18.19 -15.22
N SER A 428 -12.68 19.28 -15.94
CA SER A 428 -13.74 20.08 -16.57
C SER A 428 -14.38 19.31 -17.72
N ASN A 429 -15.65 19.54 -18.03
CA ASN A 429 -16.34 18.87 -19.16
C ASN A 429 -15.75 19.23 -20.54
N SER A 430 -14.92 20.28 -20.61
CA SER A 430 -14.23 20.71 -21.84
C SER A 430 -12.81 20.18 -21.98
N THR A 431 -12.23 19.55 -20.94
CA THR A 431 -10.84 19.09 -20.96
C THR A 431 -10.69 17.79 -21.74
N PRO A 432 -10.06 17.76 -22.92
CA PRO A 432 -9.69 16.52 -23.59
C PRO A 432 -8.61 15.78 -22.79
N TYR A 433 -8.77 14.46 -22.62
CA TYR A 433 -7.76 13.63 -21.96
C TYR A 433 -7.49 12.32 -22.71
N SER A 434 -6.32 11.70 -22.47
CA SER A 434 -5.96 10.38 -23.00
C SER A 434 -5.15 9.58 -21.97
N ILE A 435 -5.32 8.26 -21.93
CA ILE A 435 -4.63 7.35 -21.00
C ILE A 435 -4.04 6.17 -21.79
N ARG A 436 -2.76 5.82 -21.59
CA ARG A 436 -2.13 4.70 -22.32
C ARG A 436 -2.28 3.35 -21.61
N SER A 437 -2.13 3.30 -20.28
CA SER A 437 -2.23 2.07 -19.47
C SER A 437 -2.94 2.33 -18.15
N ILE A 438 -3.65 1.32 -17.63
CA ILE A 438 -4.40 1.37 -16.36
C ILE A 438 -3.97 0.17 -15.52
N LEU A 439 -3.62 0.41 -14.25
CA LEU A 439 -3.35 -0.63 -13.27
C LEU A 439 -4.35 -0.51 -12.11
N LEU A 440 -5.13 -1.56 -11.87
CA LEU A 440 -6.03 -1.64 -10.71
C LEU A 440 -5.29 -2.28 -9.52
N VAL A 441 -5.08 -1.50 -8.45
CA VAL A 441 -4.26 -1.90 -7.29
C VAL A 441 -5.11 -2.46 -6.15
N ASP A 442 -6.33 -1.94 -5.94
CA ASP A 442 -7.20 -2.33 -4.83
C ASP A 442 -8.51 -3.01 -5.28
N HIS A 443 -9.11 -3.81 -4.41
CA HIS A 443 -9.91 -5.00 -4.75
C HIS A 443 -11.32 -5.05 -4.13
N ASP A 444 -11.74 -3.97 -3.46
CA ASP A 444 -13.00 -3.94 -2.71
C ASP A 444 -14.22 -3.40 -3.48
N GLN A 445 -14.05 -2.99 -4.75
CA GLN A 445 -15.16 -2.43 -5.53
C GLN A 445 -15.29 -3.04 -6.92
N SER A 446 -16.55 -3.30 -7.30
CA SER A 446 -16.91 -3.91 -8.58
C SER A 446 -16.77 -2.94 -9.74
N THR A 447 -16.86 -1.63 -9.52
CA THR A 447 -16.56 -0.60 -10.54
C THR A 447 -16.07 0.68 -9.87
N LEU A 448 -14.94 1.20 -10.33
CA LEU A 448 -14.36 2.46 -9.90
C LEU A 448 -14.52 3.52 -10.98
N GLU A 449 -14.67 4.77 -10.56
CA GLU A 449 -14.74 5.94 -11.44
C GLU A 449 -13.49 6.81 -11.25
N PRO A 450 -12.31 6.38 -11.75
CA PRO A 450 -11.05 7.08 -11.50
C PRO A 450 -10.93 8.43 -12.19
N VAL A 451 -11.77 8.72 -13.20
CA VAL A 451 -11.84 10.04 -13.85
C VAL A 451 -13.29 10.47 -13.96
N ARG A 452 -13.60 11.68 -13.50
CA ARG A 452 -14.91 12.33 -13.58
C ARG A 452 -14.83 13.55 -14.48
N GLY A 453 -15.76 13.66 -15.44
CA GLY A 453 -15.77 14.70 -16.46
C GLY A 453 -14.73 14.48 -17.58
N GLY A 454 -14.45 15.55 -18.32
CA GLY A 454 -13.51 15.53 -19.45
C GLY A 454 -14.05 14.86 -20.72
N ILE A 455 -13.30 15.01 -21.82
CA ILE A 455 -13.60 14.41 -23.12
C ILE A 455 -12.50 13.39 -23.43
N PRO A 456 -12.77 12.08 -23.39
CA PRO A 456 -11.78 11.07 -23.77
C PRO A 456 -11.43 11.21 -25.26
N THR A 457 -10.14 11.41 -25.54
CA THR A 457 -9.58 11.53 -26.89
C THR A 457 -8.63 10.35 -27.14
N ASN A 458 -8.68 9.76 -28.34
CA ASN A 458 -7.90 8.57 -28.75
C ASN A 458 -8.30 7.21 -28.13
N PHE A 459 -9.53 7.02 -27.64
CA PHE A 459 -9.96 5.72 -27.11
C PHE A 459 -10.30 4.65 -28.18
N LEU A 460 -10.53 5.03 -29.45
CA LEU A 460 -11.28 4.17 -30.37
C LEU A 460 -10.45 3.25 -31.29
N ASP A 461 -9.19 3.58 -31.64
CA ASP A 461 -8.46 2.82 -32.69
C ASP A 461 -7.08 2.25 -32.28
N ARG A 462 -6.57 2.57 -31.09
CA ARG A 462 -5.26 2.07 -30.58
C ARG A 462 -5.31 1.42 -29.20
N LEU A 463 -6.48 1.36 -28.57
CA LEU A 463 -6.62 0.81 -27.22
C LEU A 463 -6.68 -0.72 -27.25
N LYS A 464 -5.50 -1.34 -27.31
CA LYS A 464 -5.18 -2.25 -26.22
C LYS A 464 -4.74 -1.35 -25.07
N LEU A 465 -5.69 -0.88 -24.25
CA LEU A 465 -5.32 -0.49 -22.88
C LEU A 465 -4.63 -1.73 -22.31
N GLU A 466 -3.33 -1.62 -22.03
CA GLU A 466 -2.66 -2.65 -21.24
C GLU A 466 -3.20 -2.48 -19.82
N SER A 467 -4.35 -3.09 -19.59
CA SER A 467 -5.07 -3.09 -18.34
C SER A 467 -4.58 -4.27 -17.52
N GLU A 468 -3.86 -3.98 -16.46
CA GLU A 468 -3.35 -4.98 -15.52
C GLU A 468 -4.11 -4.87 -14.20
N SER A 469 -4.29 -5.98 -13.51
CA SER A 469 -4.79 -6.03 -12.14
C SER A 469 -3.85 -6.89 -11.31
N HIS A 470 -3.80 -6.66 -9.99
CA HIS A 470 -3.06 -7.56 -9.12
C HIS A 470 -3.58 -9.01 -9.21
N CYS A 471 -4.90 -9.17 -9.36
CA CYS A 471 -5.53 -10.48 -9.50
C CYS A 471 -5.22 -11.21 -10.81
N LEU A 472 -4.93 -10.50 -11.90
CA LEU A 472 -4.48 -11.08 -13.17
C LEU A 472 -3.19 -11.91 -13.02
N LYS A 473 -2.34 -11.57 -12.05
CA LYS A 473 -1.10 -12.32 -11.78
C LYS A 473 -1.34 -13.59 -10.95
N THR A 474 -2.34 -13.56 -10.08
CA THR A 474 -2.62 -14.65 -9.14
C THR A 474 -3.68 -15.63 -9.66
N VAL A 475 -4.66 -15.13 -10.41
CA VAL A 475 -5.85 -15.88 -10.85
C VAL A 475 -6.00 -15.80 -12.36
N ARG A 476 -5.91 -16.97 -13.00
CA ARG A 476 -6.11 -17.10 -14.45
C ARG A 476 -7.55 -16.73 -14.83
N ASN A 477 -7.72 -16.15 -16.02
CA ASN A 477 -9.02 -15.76 -16.59
C ASN A 477 -9.76 -14.61 -15.90
N SER A 478 -9.13 -13.90 -14.96
CA SER A 478 -9.62 -12.58 -14.53
C SER A 478 -9.40 -11.56 -15.67
N ASN A 479 -10.16 -10.45 -15.67
CA ASN A 479 -9.99 -9.39 -16.68
C ASN A 479 -10.37 -8.02 -16.12
N LEU A 480 -10.09 -6.95 -16.87
CA LEU A 480 -10.56 -5.60 -16.61
C LEU A 480 -11.43 -5.12 -17.77
N SER A 481 -12.57 -4.52 -17.42
CA SER A 481 -13.43 -3.81 -18.38
C SER A 481 -13.28 -2.31 -18.17
N VAL A 482 -13.10 -1.58 -19.26
CA VAL A 482 -12.97 -0.11 -19.24
C VAL A 482 -14.05 0.47 -20.14
N SER A 483 -14.91 1.31 -19.58
CA SER A 483 -15.95 2.03 -20.30
C SER A 483 -15.90 3.52 -19.97
N TYR A 484 -16.45 4.36 -20.84
CA TYR A 484 -16.49 5.80 -20.60
C TYR A 484 -17.77 6.40 -21.17
N ASN A 485 -18.22 7.50 -20.58
CA ASN A 485 -19.34 8.29 -21.06
C ASN A 485 -19.06 9.79 -20.85
N HIS A 486 -20.10 10.64 -20.93
CA HIS A 486 -19.97 12.09 -20.73
C HIS A 486 -19.78 12.50 -19.26
N VAL A 487 -19.93 11.57 -18.31
CA VAL A 487 -19.83 11.79 -16.86
C VAL A 487 -18.47 11.32 -16.32
N GLY A 488 -17.86 10.29 -16.92
CA GLY A 488 -16.55 9.81 -16.47
C GLY A 488 -16.02 8.58 -17.20
N LEU A 489 -14.85 8.12 -16.72
CA LEU A 489 -14.21 6.84 -17.06
C LEU A 489 -14.52 5.85 -15.93
N TYR A 490 -14.97 4.65 -16.31
CA TYR A 490 -15.26 3.56 -15.40
C TYR A 490 -14.30 2.40 -15.64
N VAL A 491 -13.72 1.89 -14.56
CA VAL A 491 -12.82 0.73 -14.55
C VAL A 491 -13.44 -0.32 -13.66
N THR A 492 -13.81 -1.46 -14.25
CA THR A 492 -14.50 -2.56 -13.59
C THR A 492 -13.57 -3.77 -13.54
N TYR A 493 -13.33 -4.31 -12.35
CA TYR A 493 -12.73 -5.62 -12.20
C TYR A 493 -13.74 -6.70 -12.58
N VAL A 494 -13.33 -7.62 -13.45
CA VAL A 494 -14.14 -8.78 -13.84
C VAL A 494 -13.50 -10.02 -13.22
N PRO A 495 -14.07 -10.54 -12.11
CA PRO A 495 -13.59 -11.80 -11.53
C PRO A 495 -13.83 -12.95 -12.51
N PRO A 496 -13.07 -14.05 -12.42
CA PRO A 496 -13.44 -15.27 -13.10
C PRO A 496 -14.73 -15.85 -12.49
N ALA A 497 -15.43 -16.71 -13.24
CA ALA A 497 -16.50 -17.52 -12.66
C ALA A 497 -15.93 -18.40 -11.52
N PRO A 498 -16.66 -18.59 -10.41
CA PRO A 498 -16.21 -19.45 -9.33
C PRO A 498 -16.01 -20.87 -9.84
N ASN A 499 -15.06 -21.60 -9.26
CA ASN A 499 -14.72 -22.95 -9.71
C ASN A 499 -15.82 -23.95 -9.35
N VAL A 500 -16.88 -24.03 -10.15
CA VAL A 500 -17.98 -24.97 -9.92
C VAL A 500 -17.54 -26.38 -10.29
N MET A 501 -17.56 -27.29 -9.32
CA MET A 501 -17.19 -28.69 -9.51
C MET A 501 -18.26 -29.43 -10.33
N TYR A 502 -19.52 -29.30 -9.91
CA TYR A 502 -20.70 -29.86 -10.55
C TYR A 502 -21.96 -29.21 -9.96
N GLY A 503 -23.11 -29.41 -10.60
CA GLY A 503 -24.42 -29.08 -10.04
C GLY A 503 -25.37 -30.27 -9.98
N TRP A 504 -26.55 -30.07 -9.39
CA TRP A 504 -27.65 -31.07 -9.41
C TRP A 504 -29.00 -30.42 -9.19
N SER A 505 -30.08 -31.11 -9.56
CA SER A 505 -31.45 -30.64 -9.34
C SER A 505 -32.25 -31.65 -8.51
N ASP A 506 -33.14 -31.17 -7.65
CA ASP A 506 -34.17 -31.97 -6.98
C ASP A 506 -35.57 -31.81 -7.63
N GLY A 507 -35.66 -31.03 -8.72
CA GLY A 507 -36.89 -30.68 -9.41
C GLY A 507 -37.64 -29.47 -8.84
N ILE A 508 -37.17 -28.90 -7.73
CA ILE A 508 -37.64 -27.61 -7.18
C ILE A 508 -36.53 -26.57 -7.34
N HIS A 509 -35.31 -26.95 -6.97
CA HIS A 509 -34.12 -26.13 -7.08
C HIS A 509 -33.01 -26.89 -7.82
N THR A 510 -32.10 -26.11 -8.40
CA THR A 510 -30.83 -26.56 -8.92
C THR A 510 -29.71 -25.96 -8.09
N TYR A 511 -28.76 -26.79 -7.69
CA TYR A 511 -27.68 -26.47 -6.77
C TYR A 511 -26.35 -26.55 -7.50
N LEU A 512 -25.46 -25.59 -7.28
CA LEU A 512 -24.10 -25.60 -7.81
C LEU A 512 -23.09 -25.70 -6.67
N ARG A 513 -22.19 -26.68 -6.74
CA ARG A 513 -21.15 -26.90 -5.72
C ARG A 513 -19.83 -26.30 -6.14
N THR A 514 -19.24 -25.49 -5.27
CA THR A 514 -17.86 -24.99 -5.40
C THR A 514 -17.00 -25.50 -4.25
N PRO A 515 -15.68 -25.69 -4.44
CA PRO A 515 -14.78 -25.92 -3.32
C PRO A 515 -14.78 -24.70 -2.40
N ASP A 516 -14.45 -24.91 -1.13
CA ASP A 516 -14.24 -23.82 -0.16
C ASP A 516 -12.87 -23.18 -0.39
N ASP A 517 -12.77 -22.39 -1.46
CA ASP A 517 -11.57 -21.64 -1.81
C ASP A 517 -11.78 -20.15 -1.47
N ASN A 518 -11.66 -19.81 -0.19
CA ASN A 518 -11.61 -18.42 0.25
C ASN A 518 -10.33 -17.73 -0.26
N ASN A 519 -10.31 -17.34 -1.53
CA ASN A 519 -9.22 -16.58 -2.12
C ASN A 519 -9.67 -15.14 -2.42
N TYR A 520 -8.80 -14.19 -2.10
CA TYR A 520 -9.09 -12.75 -2.12
C TYR A 520 -9.41 -12.19 -3.52
N CYS A 521 -9.05 -12.92 -4.59
CA CYS A 521 -9.32 -12.56 -5.98
C CYS A 521 -10.52 -13.29 -6.62
N THR A 522 -11.18 -14.20 -5.87
CA THR A 522 -12.29 -15.03 -6.37
C THR A 522 -13.56 -14.90 -5.52
N ASP A 523 -13.52 -15.10 -4.20
CA ASP A 523 -14.72 -15.50 -3.44
C ASP A 523 -15.16 -14.54 -2.32
N VAL A 524 -14.27 -13.71 -1.77
CA VAL A 524 -14.55 -12.95 -0.54
C VAL A 524 -15.38 -11.68 -0.77
N ASN A 525 -15.45 -11.17 -2.01
CA ASN A 525 -16.19 -9.94 -2.39
C ASN A 525 -17.29 -10.18 -3.45
N LEU A 526 -17.78 -11.43 -3.59
CA LEU A 526 -18.85 -11.80 -4.53
C LEU A 526 -20.26 -11.38 -4.10
N ASP A 527 -20.43 -10.79 -2.91
CA ASP A 527 -21.71 -10.27 -2.38
C ASP A 527 -22.44 -9.31 -3.33
N HIS A 528 -21.72 -8.74 -4.32
CA HIS A 528 -22.22 -7.80 -5.31
C HIS A 528 -22.39 -8.38 -6.72
N HIS A 529 -22.18 -9.68 -6.90
CA HIS A 529 -22.22 -10.34 -8.21
C HIS A 529 -23.30 -11.42 -8.25
N ASP A 530 -23.96 -11.52 -9.40
CA ASP A 530 -24.93 -12.57 -9.69
C ASP A 530 -24.26 -13.74 -10.40
N LEU A 531 -24.70 -14.96 -10.12
CA LEU A 531 -24.34 -16.13 -10.93
C LEU A 531 -25.39 -16.33 -12.01
N LEU A 532 -24.97 -16.20 -13.26
CA LEU A 532 -25.78 -16.47 -14.44
C LEU A 532 -25.47 -17.88 -14.96
N VAL A 533 -26.48 -18.75 -14.96
CA VAL A 533 -26.39 -20.12 -15.49
C VAL A 533 -27.18 -20.18 -16.79
N VAL A 534 -26.50 -20.45 -17.91
CA VAL A 534 -27.08 -20.51 -19.25
C VAL A 534 -27.08 -21.95 -19.75
N ASP A 535 -28.25 -22.42 -20.16
CA ASP A 535 -28.46 -23.76 -20.71
C ASP A 535 -28.19 -23.80 -22.23
N ALA A 536 -28.10 -25.00 -22.80
CA ALA A 536 -27.77 -25.19 -24.21
C ALA A 536 -28.85 -24.64 -25.17
N ASP A 537 -30.10 -24.54 -24.71
CA ASP A 537 -31.22 -23.98 -25.45
C ASP A 537 -31.36 -22.45 -25.29
N GLY A 538 -30.46 -21.82 -24.53
CA GLY A 538 -30.45 -20.38 -24.25
C GLY A 538 -31.31 -19.94 -23.08
N GLN A 539 -32.03 -20.85 -22.40
CA GLN A 539 -32.67 -20.54 -21.12
C GLN A 539 -31.61 -20.19 -20.09
N HIS A 540 -31.92 -19.25 -19.19
CA HIS A 540 -30.95 -18.82 -18.19
C HIS A 540 -31.59 -18.57 -16.83
N ARG A 541 -30.76 -18.70 -15.80
CA ARG A 541 -31.10 -18.51 -14.39
C ARG A 541 -30.10 -17.58 -13.77
N VAL A 542 -30.56 -16.76 -12.84
CA VAL A 542 -29.73 -15.80 -12.11
C VAL A 542 -29.93 -16.08 -10.62
N THR A 543 -28.85 -16.23 -9.88
CA THR A 543 -28.89 -16.31 -8.41
C THR A 543 -27.93 -15.32 -7.79
N THR A 544 -28.27 -14.81 -6.61
CA THR A 544 -27.44 -13.86 -5.88
C THR A 544 -26.61 -14.60 -4.83
N TYR A 545 -25.51 -13.98 -4.39
CA TYR A 545 -24.66 -14.56 -3.34
C TYR A 545 -25.39 -14.87 -2.02
N ALA A 546 -26.50 -14.17 -1.73
CA ALA A 546 -27.29 -14.38 -0.52
C ALA A 546 -27.95 -15.77 -0.44
N ASP A 547 -28.11 -16.47 -1.57
CA ASP A 547 -28.69 -17.81 -1.64
C ASP A 547 -27.65 -18.94 -1.49
N LYS A 548 -26.47 -18.64 -0.93
CA LYS A 548 -25.43 -19.62 -0.65
C LYS A 548 -25.65 -20.37 0.67
N ILE A 549 -25.32 -21.66 0.68
CA ILE A 549 -25.23 -22.49 1.88
C ILE A 549 -23.78 -22.93 2.02
N THR A 550 -23.09 -22.45 3.06
CA THR A 550 -21.70 -22.82 3.35
C THR A 550 -21.66 -24.04 4.26
N GLN A 551 -20.95 -25.09 3.85
CA GLN A 551 -20.68 -26.28 4.66
C GLN A 551 -19.16 -26.47 4.77
N PRO A 552 -18.64 -27.20 5.78
CA PRO A 552 -17.20 -27.43 5.90
C PRO A 552 -16.62 -28.07 4.63
N GLY A 553 -15.78 -27.31 3.91
CA GLY A 553 -15.08 -27.76 2.71
C GLY A 553 -15.80 -27.54 1.37
N PHE A 554 -17.00 -26.94 1.35
CA PHE A 554 -17.66 -26.53 0.09
C PHE A 554 -18.75 -25.46 0.29
N THR A 555 -19.02 -24.69 -0.77
CA THR A 555 -20.15 -23.76 -0.85
C THR A 555 -21.16 -24.25 -1.89
N ILE A 556 -22.45 -24.12 -1.58
CA ILE A 556 -23.54 -24.49 -2.49
C ILE A 556 -24.33 -23.23 -2.85
N TYR A 557 -24.47 -22.95 -4.14
CA TYR A 557 -25.39 -21.92 -4.66
C TYR A 557 -26.72 -22.57 -5.02
N ARG A 558 -27.83 -21.98 -4.57
CA ARG A 558 -29.19 -22.45 -4.88
C ARG A 558 -29.83 -21.57 -5.96
N LEU A 559 -30.44 -22.21 -6.96
CA LEU A 559 -31.20 -21.59 -8.05
C LEU A 559 -32.54 -22.30 -8.19
N ASP A 560 -33.52 -21.66 -8.82
CA ASP A 560 -34.76 -22.35 -9.18
C ASP A 560 -34.52 -23.38 -10.31
N ALA A 561 -35.17 -24.54 -10.20
CA ALA A 561 -35.15 -25.55 -11.25
C ALA A 561 -35.96 -25.08 -12.47
N LEU A 562 -35.51 -25.42 -13.68
CA LEU A 562 -36.31 -25.20 -14.88
C LEU A 562 -37.44 -26.25 -15.00
N PRO A 563 -38.52 -25.99 -15.76
CA PRO A 563 -39.66 -26.90 -15.87
C PRO A 563 -39.32 -28.31 -16.41
N ASP A 564 -38.21 -28.44 -17.14
CA ASP A 564 -37.68 -29.71 -17.66
C ASP A 564 -36.80 -30.46 -16.65
N GLU A 565 -36.48 -29.86 -15.51
CA GLU A 565 -35.59 -30.44 -14.51
C GLU A 565 -36.32 -31.21 -13.43
N ASN A 566 -35.74 -32.34 -13.03
CA ASN A 566 -36.16 -33.16 -11.89
C ASN A 566 -34.93 -33.81 -11.22
N GLY A 567 -35.18 -34.63 -10.20
CA GLY A 567 -34.14 -35.40 -9.51
C GLY A 567 -33.25 -36.28 -10.41
N CYS A 568 -33.67 -36.58 -11.64
CA CYS A 568 -32.93 -37.39 -12.61
C CYS A 568 -32.29 -36.60 -13.76
N THR A 569 -32.31 -35.27 -13.71
CA THR A 569 -31.69 -34.41 -14.73
C THR A 569 -30.20 -34.71 -14.90
N ASN A 570 -29.77 -34.85 -16.14
CA ASN A 570 -28.36 -34.88 -16.52
C ASN A 570 -28.13 -33.99 -17.75
N LYS A 571 -27.46 -32.85 -17.59
CA LYS A 571 -27.17 -31.92 -18.68
C LYS A 571 -25.96 -31.06 -18.37
N GLN A 572 -25.48 -30.32 -19.36
CA GLN A 572 -24.36 -29.39 -19.20
C GLN A 572 -24.86 -27.96 -19.35
N VAL A 573 -24.43 -27.09 -18.44
CA VAL A 573 -24.75 -25.67 -18.43
C VAL A 573 -23.46 -24.85 -18.49
N THR A 574 -23.57 -23.59 -18.90
CA THR A 574 -22.45 -22.65 -18.83
C THR A 574 -22.71 -21.64 -17.71
N VAL A 575 -21.78 -21.55 -16.77
CA VAL A 575 -21.88 -20.64 -15.62
C VAL A 575 -21.00 -19.42 -15.85
N TYR A 576 -21.58 -18.25 -15.65
CA TYR A 576 -20.94 -16.94 -15.71
C TYR A 576 -21.13 -16.22 -14.38
N LEU A 577 -20.17 -15.38 -14.02
CA LEU A 577 -20.36 -14.35 -13.03
C LEU A 577 -20.81 -13.07 -13.76
N LYS A 578 -21.86 -12.43 -13.24
CA LYS A 578 -22.52 -11.27 -13.83
C LYS A 578 -22.53 -10.10 -12.86
N LEU A 579 -22.20 -8.91 -13.37
CA LEU A 579 -22.35 -7.62 -12.69
C LEU A 579 -22.93 -6.61 -13.66
N GLY A 580 -24.23 -6.29 -13.53
CA GLY A 580 -24.91 -5.47 -14.54
C GLY A 580 -24.85 -6.15 -15.91
N ASP A 581 -24.26 -5.48 -16.91
CA ASP A 581 -24.08 -6.01 -18.28
C ASP A 581 -22.73 -6.73 -18.49
N ILE A 582 -21.87 -6.77 -17.47
CA ILE A 582 -20.52 -7.34 -17.57
C ILE A 582 -20.55 -8.82 -17.16
N LEU A 583 -19.99 -9.68 -18.01
CA LEU A 583 -19.94 -11.12 -17.84
C LEU A 583 -18.49 -11.61 -17.76
N SER A 584 -18.22 -12.54 -16.85
CA SER A 584 -16.95 -13.28 -16.82
C SER A 584 -16.83 -14.20 -18.03
N ASN A 585 -15.67 -14.85 -18.19
CA ASN A 585 -15.58 -16.02 -19.06
C ASN A 585 -16.47 -17.14 -18.51
N GLY A 586 -17.22 -17.79 -19.40
CA GLY A 586 -18.10 -18.91 -19.04
C GLY A 586 -17.31 -20.18 -18.77
N ILE A 587 -17.73 -20.94 -17.75
CA ILE A 587 -17.24 -22.29 -17.48
C ILE A 587 -18.34 -23.31 -17.76
N GLN A 588 -17.99 -24.42 -18.38
CA GLN A 588 -18.93 -25.54 -18.56
C GLN A 588 -19.01 -26.36 -17.27
N VAL A 589 -20.23 -26.64 -16.84
CA VAL A 589 -20.54 -27.34 -15.60
C VAL A 589 -21.57 -28.40 -15.88
N ASP A 590 -21.33 -29.61 -15.39
CA ASP A 590 -22.28 -30.71 -15.50
C ASP A 590 -23.29 -30.64 -14.34
N ILE A 591 -24.58 -30.63 -14.69
CA ILE A 591 -25.70 -30.86 -13.77
C ILE A 591 -25.95 -32.36 -13.73
N LEU A 592 -25.61 -32.98 -12.61
CA LEU A 592 -25.70 -34.41 -12.38
C LEU A 592 -27.07 -34.79 -11.76
N PRO A 593 -27.52 -36.05 -11.91
CA PRO A 593 -28.77 -36.52 -11.30
C PRO A 593 -28.78 -36.37 -9.77
N GLY A 594 -29.60 -35.45 -9.26
CA GLY A 594 -29.74 -35.15 -7.82
C GLY A 594 -30.13 -36.37 -7.00
N ASP A 595 -31.11 -37.15 -7.46
CA ASP A 595 -31.58 -38.38 -6.79
C ASP A 595 -30.51 -39.48 -6.71
N VAL A 596 -29.39 -39.33 -7.44
CA VAL A 596 -28.23 -40.23 -7.38
C VAL A 596 -27.16 -39.65 -6.45
N ILE A 597 -26.79 -38.38 -6.63
CA ILE A 597 -25.69 -37.79 -5.86
C ILE A 597 -26.07 -37.43 -4.41
N GLU A 598 -27.34 -37.10 -4.18
CA GLU A 598 -27.92 -36.90 -2.85
C GLU A 598 -28.47 -38.20 -2.26
N ASN A 599 -28.50 -39.29 -3.02
CA ASN A 599 -29.07 -40.56 -2.56
C ASN A 599 -28.36 -41.05 -1.30
N GLN A 600 -29.02 -41.01 -0.16
CA GLN A 600 -28.46 -41.46 1.11
C GLN A 600 -28.57 -42.98 1.26
N TYR A 601 -27.83 -43.72 0.44
CA TYR A 601 -27.70 -45.16 0.59
C TYR A 601 -26.40 -45.51 1.31
N TYR A 602 -26.45 -45.90 2.57
CA TYR A 602 -25.24 -46.21 3.33
C TYR A 602 -25.41 -47.48 4.14
N PRO A 603 -24.32 -48.24 4.33
CA PRO A 603 -24.29 -49.42 5.20
C PRO A 603 -24.21 -49.01 6.67
N TRP A 604 -24.67 -47.82 7.06
CA TRP A 604 -24.65 -47.38 8.46
C TRP A 604 -26.01 -47.03 9.02
N GLY A 605 -27.03 -46.72 8.19
CA GLY A 605 -28.30 -46.17 8.65
C GLY A 605 -29.51 -46.94 8.15
N ASN A 606 -29.66 -48.10 8.74
CA ASN A 606 -30.93 -48.58 9.25
C ASN A 606 -30.56 -49.76 10.13
N TYR A 607 -30.64 -49.62 11.46
CA TYR A 607 -30.57 -50.74 12.40
C TYR A 607 -31.75 -51.74 12.20
N ASN A 608 -32.43 -51.68 11.07
CA ASN A 608 -33.53 -52.54 10.64
C ASN A 608 -33.04 -53.77 9.86
N GLU A 609 -31.73 -53.91 9.63
CA GLU A 609 -31.16 -55.07 8.97
C GLU A 609 -30.26 -55.83 9.94
N THR A 610 -30.64 -57.06 10.28
CA THR A 610 -29.85 -57.96 11.16
C THR A 610 -28.52 -58.37 10.55
N ASP A 611 -28.33 -58.10 9.27
CA ASP A 611 -27.18 -58.54 8.50
C ASP A 611 -26.09 -57.46 8.40
N LEU A 612 -26.25 -56.37 9.16
CA LEU A 612 -25.34 -55.24 9.24
C LEU A 612 -24.66 -55.14 10.61
N TRP A 613 -23.35 -54.95 10.64
CA TRP A 613 -22.61 -54.65 11.87
C TRP A 613 -21.37 -53.79 11.59
N MET A 614 -21.14 -52.80 12.44
CA MET A 614 -19.93 -51.98 12.41
C MET A 614 -19.41 -51.79 13.83
N GLY A 615 -18.12 -52.09 14.03
CA GLY A 615 -17.49 -51.95 15.34
C GLY A 615 -15.99 -51.68 15.23
N ALA A 616 -15.47 -50.91 16.19
CA ALA A 616 -14.03 -50.84 16.41
C ALA A 616 -13.55 -52.17 17.03
N LEU A 617 -12.37 -52.63 16.63
CA LEU A 617 -11.77 -53.88 17.10
C LEU A 617 -10.81 -53.63 18.27
N ASP A 618 -10.66 -54.62 19.14
CA ASP A 618 -9.72 -54.63 20.27
C ASP A 618 -8.59 -55.65 20.07
N GLY A 619 -7.71 -55.78 21.08
CA GLY A 619 -6.60 -56.73 21.07
C GLY A 619 -5.56 -56.46 19.98
N GLU A 620 -5.17 -57.51 19.26
CA GLU A 620 -4.17 -57.44 18.16
C GLU A 620 -4.66 -56.62 16.95
N ASP A 621 -5.98 -56.43 16.82
CA ASP A 621 -6.61 -55.65 15.75
C ASP A 621 -7.02 -54.23 16.19
N SER A 622 -6.55 -53.78 17.35
CA SER A 622 -6.78 -52.40 17.83
C SER A 622 -6.37 -51.35 16.78
N GLY A 623 -7.15 -50.27 16.69
CA GLY A 623 -6.97 -49.23 15.66
C GLY A 623 -7.66 -49.53 14.32
N LYS A 624 -8.48 -50.59 14.25
CA LYS A 624 -9.25 -50.95 13.06
C LYS A 624 -10.76 -50.90 13.34
N ILE A 625 -11.54 -50.64 12.30
CA ILE A 625 -13.00 -50.75 12.27
C ILE A 625 -13.37 -51.86 11.28
N ARG A 626 -14.22 -52.79 11.70
CA ARG A 626 -14.79 -53.80 10.81
C ARG A 626 -16.23 -53.44 10.47
N VAL A 627 -16.57 -53.56 9.19
CA VAL A 627 -17.89 -53.28 8.63
C VAL A 627 -18.37 -54.53 7.89
N LEU A 628 -19.56 -54.98 8.24
CA LEU A 628 -20.26 -56.15 7.71
C LEU A 628 -21.63 -55.70 7.19
N TRP A 629 -22.01 -56.11 5.98
CA TRP A 629 -23.37 -55.91 5.47
C TRP A 629 -23.75 -56.97 4.43
N ASN A 630 -25.06 -57.20 4.30
CA ASN A 630 -25.67 -57.98 3.24
C ASN A 630 -26.93 -57.28 2.74
N ALA A 631 -26.84 -56.60 1.60
CA ALA A 631 -27.94 -55.81 1.08
C ALA A 631 -28.90 -56.69 0.26
N THR A 632 -30.09 -56.95 0.81
CA THR A 632 -31.13 -57.74 0.11
C THR A 632 -31.77 -56.97 -1.05
N ARG A 633 -31.69 -55.63 -1.05
CA ARG A 633 -32.16 -54.75 -2.13
C ARG A 633 -31.20 -53.57 -2.31
N VAL A 634 -30.79 -53.32 -3.55
CA VAL A 634 -29.90 -52.22 -3.92
C VAL A 634 -30.72 -51.12 -4.61
N PRO A 635 -30.65 -49.86 -4.15
CA PRO A 635 -31.39 -48.77 -4.77
C PRO A 635 -30.86 -48.48 -6.18
N GLN A 636 -31.78 -48.13 -7.08
CA GLN A 636 -31.49 -47.78 -8.47
C GLN A 636 -32.08 -46.41 -8.84
N PRO A 637 -31.72 -45.32 -8.13
CA PRO A 637 -32.20 -43.98 -8.47
C PRO A 637 -31.90 -43.63 -9.92
N CYS A 638 -32.89 -43.15 -10.67
CA CYS A 638 -32.72 -42.75 -12.06
C CYS A 638 -32.13 -43.84 -12.98
N GLY A 639 -32.26 -45.12 -12.60
CA GLY A 639 -31.67 -46.26 -13.30
C GLY A 639 -30.17 -46.47 -13.05
N TYR A 640 -29.55 -45.70 -12.16
CA TYR A 640 -28.17 -45.85 -11.71
C TYR A 640 -28.12 -46.82 -10.53
N LYS A 641 -27.52 -48.00 -10.73
CA LYS A 641 -27.40 -49.03 -9.71
C LYS A 641 -26.16 -48.78 -8.85
N ALA A 642 -26.32 -48.73 -7.53
CA ALA A 642 -25.18 -48.69 -6.62
C ALA A 642 -24.39 -50.01 -6.70
N GLU A 643 -23.12 -49.97 -7.13
CA GLU A 643 -22.33 -51.20 -7.31
C GLU A 643 -21.22 -51.34 -6.27
N LEU A 644 -20.52 -50.25 -5.94
CA LEU A 644 -19.36 -50.29 -5.05
C LEU A 644 -19.49 -49.26 -3.93
N PHE A 645 -19.28 -49.71 -2.70
CA PHE A 645 -18.91 -48.85 -1.57
C PHE A 645 -17.40 -48.68 -1.55
N THR A 646 -16.94 -47.45 -1.36
CA THR A 646 -15.52 -47.14 -1.20
C THR A 646 -15.30 -46.46 0.15
N PHE A 647 -14.61 -47.15 1.04
CA PHE A 647 -14.28 -46.64 2.37
C PHE A 647 -12.84 -46.15 2.36
N ASN A 648 -12.65 -44.83 2.47
CA ASN A 648 -11.36 -44.18 2.24
C ASN A 648 -10.78 -44.58 0.86
N ASN A 649 -9.89 -45.58 0.79
CA ASN A 649 -9.27 -46.07 -0.45
C ASN A 649 -9.60 -47.54 -0.78
N VAL A 650 -10.49 -48.18 -0.04
CA VAL A 650 -10.82 -49.60 -0.24
C VAL A 650 -12.25 -49.75 -0.76
N SER A 651 -12.39 -50.31 -1.96
CA SER A 651 -13.67 -50.51 -2.64
C SER A 651 -14.16 -51.95 -2.51
N THR A 652 -15.48 -52.12 -2.37
CA THR A 652 -16.13 -53.43 -2.17
C THR A 652 -17.58 -53.38 -2.64
N ALA A 653 -18.12 -54.53 -3.03
CA ALA A 653 -19.47 -54.63 -3.59
C ALA A 653 -20.55 -54.20 -2.61
N VAL A 654 -21.54 -53.47 -3.11
CA VAL A 654 -22.71 -53.03 -2.34
C VAL A 654 -23.58 -54.23 -1.90
N SER A 655 -23.68 -55.27 -2.72
CA SER A 655 -24.55 -56.43 -2.46
C SER A 655 -24.19 -57.19 -1.19
N HIS A 656 -22.89 -57.35 -0.91
CA HIS A 656 -22.41 -57.97 0.33
C HIS A 656 -20.97 -57.52 0.60
N GLY A 657 -20.59 -57.37 1.86
CA GLY A 657 -19.24 -57.00 2.22
C GLY A 657 -18.86 -57.38 3.64
N ASN A 658 -17.60 -57.76 3.79
CA ASN A 658 -16.91 -57.89 5.06
C ASN A 658 -15.54 -57.26 4.92
N ILE A 659 -15.36 -56.09 5.50
CA ILE A 659 -14.15 -55.29 5.35
C ILE A 659 -13.65 -54.83 6.71
N THR A 660 -12.33 -54.93 6.89
CA THR A 660 -11.65 -54.37 8.06
C THR A 660 -10.77 -53.22 7.58
N LEU A 661 -10.99 -52.04 8.15
CA LEU A 661 -10.39 -50.78 7.74
C LEU A 661 -9.50 -50.27 8.87
N HIS A 662 -8.32 -49.77 8.54
CA HIS A 662 -7.55 -48.98 9.49
C HIS A 662 -8.28 -47.66 9.74
N ALA A 663 -8.46 -47.31 11.01
CA ALA A 663 -9.14 -46.11 11.44
C ALA A 663 -8.15 -45.14 12.08
N VAL A 664 -8.46 -43.84 11.96
CA VAL A 664 -7.66 -42.81 12.61
C VAL A 664 -8.09 -42.73 14.07
N SER A 665 -7.16 -43.04 14.96
CA SER A 665 -7.33 -42.85 16.38
C SER A 665 -7.65 -41.39 16.70
N LYS A 666 -8.65 -41.19 17.55
CA LYS A 666 -9.07 -39.90 18.07
C LYS A 666 -8.85 -39.88 19.57
N ASP A 667 -8.03 -38.94 20.02
CA ASP A 667 -7.77 -38.75 21.44
C ASP A 667 -8.99 -38.08 22.09
N VAL A 668 -9.76 -38.82 22.89
CA VAL A 668 -11.01 -38.35 23.53
C VAL A 668 -10.83 -38.15 25.05
N LYS A 669 -9.60 -37.94 25.53
CA LYS A 669 -9.33 -37.69 26.96
C LYS A 669 -9.90 -36.33 27.37
N PRO A 670 -10.60 -36.20 28.53
CA PRO A 670 -10.67 -37.13 29.67
C PRO A 670 -11.93 -38.02 29.70
N ALA A 671 -12.59 -38.27 28.56
CA ALA A 671 -13.94 -38.83 28.53
C ALA A 671 -14.04 -40.36 28.37
N CYS A 672 -12.95 -41.04 28.00
CA CYS A 672 -12.88 -42.48 27.74
C CYS A 672 -11.55 -43.05 28.24
N TYR A 673 -11.57 -44.26 28.81
CA TYR A 673 -10.36 -44.98 29.23
C TYR A 673 -9.67 -45.72 28.08
N ILE A 674 -10.32 -45.77 26.93
CA ILE A 674 -9.84 -46.42 25.70
C ILE A 674 -9.86 -45.43 24.54
N GLU A 675 -9.02 -45.69 23.54
CA GLU A 675 -8.88 -44.87 22.35
C GLU A 675 -10.09 -45.08 21.41
N ALA A 676 -10.70 -43.99 20.95
CA ALA A 676 -11.81 -44.05 20.00
C ALA A 676 -11.29 -43.96 18.56
N GLN A 677 -12.01 -44.57 17.64
CA GLN A 677 -11.64 -44.68 16.24
C GLN A 677 -12.62 -43.89 15.37
N SER A 678 -12.11 -42.94 14.58
CA SER A 678 -12.97 -42.12 13.71
C SER A 678 -13.61 -42.97 12.62
N LEU A 679 -14.90 -42.74 12.33
CA LEU A 679 -15.57 -43.44 11.24
C LEU A 679 -14.87 -43.19 9.90
N PRO A 680 -14.72 -44.23 9.04
CA PRO A 680 -14.19 -44.05 7.68
C PRO A 680 -15.17 -43.25 6.82
N LYS A 681 -14.66 -42.44 5.89
CA LYS A 681 -15.51 -41.76 4.90
C LYS A 681 -15.96 -42.77 3.84
N LEU A 682 -17.24 -42.72 3.46
CA LEU A 682 -17.83 -43.57 2.43
C LEU A 682 -18.14 -42.77 1.17
N SER A 683 -17.66 -43.24 0.04
CA SER A 683 -18.16 -42.89 -1.29
C SER A 683 -18.87 -44.08 -1.92
N ILE A 684 -19.75 -43.80 -2.87
CA ILE A 684 -20.55 -44.82 -3.57
C ILE A 684 -20.36 -44.62 -5.06
N ILE A 685 -20.09 -45.70 -5.77
CA ILE A 685 -20.04 -45.71 -7.22
C ILE A 685 -21.34 -46.29 -7.73
N TYR A 686 -22.08 -45.47 -8.47
CA TYR A 686 -23.29 -45.87 -9.17
C TYR A 686 -22.99 -46.09 -10.65
N ILE A 687 -23.58 -47.11 -11.26
CA ILE A 687 -23.35 -47.47 -12.66
C ILE A 687 -24.67 -47.55 -13.42
N LYS A 688 -24.71 -47.01 -14.65
CA LYS A 688 -25.83 -47.10 -15.59
C LYS A 688 -25.31 -47.30 -17.02
N GLY A 689 -25.31 -48.54 -17.51
CA GLY A 689 -24.67 -48.86 -18.79
C GLY A 689 -23.16 -48.65 -18.69
N ASP A 690 -22.59 -47.83 -19.59
CA ASP A 690 -21.15 -47.50 -19.59
C ASP A 690 -20.81 -46.24 -18.76
N SER A 691 -21.80 -45.54 -18.19
CA SER A 691 -21.55 -44.38 -17.34
C SER A 691 -21.50 -44.76 -15.86
N TYR A 692 -20.63 -44.07 -15.12
CA TYR A 692 -20.56 -44.19 -13.67
C TYR A 692 -20.61 -42.80 -13.02
N LEU A 693 -21.22 -42.72 -11.84
CA LEU A 693 -21.26 -41.53 -10.99
C LEU A 693 -20.66 -41.88 -9.64
N VAL A 694 -19.71 -41.08 -9.20
CA VAL A 694 -19.08 -41.24 -7.88
C VAL A 694 -19.65 -40.20 -6.95
N ARG A 695 -20.32 -40.67 -5.89
CA ARG A 695 -20.68 -39.81 -4.78
C ARG A 695 -19.43 -39.48 -3.97
N GLN A 696 -19.21 -38.20 -3.67
CA GLN A 696 -18.07 -37.76 -2.87
C GLN A 696 -18.06 -38.44 -1.47
N PRO A 697 -16.87 -38.71 -0.90
CA PRO A 697 -16.76 -39.36 0.40
C PRO A 697 -17.44 -38.53 1.50
N TYR A 698 -18.39 -39.12 2.21
CA TYR A 698 -19.09 -38.49 3.32
C TYR A 698 -19.07 -39.39 4.56
N VAL A 699 -19.26 -38.77 5.71
CA VAL A 699 -19.68 -39.45 6.94
C VAL A 699 -21.12 -39.00 7.17
N PRO A 700 -22.05 -39.88 7.58
CA PRO A 700 -23.45 -39.48 7.77
C PRO A 700 -23.49 -38.35 8.79
N PRO A 701 -24.26 -37.28 8.52
CA PRO A 701 -24.30 -36.16 9.44
C PRO A 701 -24.94 -36.63 10.76
N ALA A 702 -24.29 -36.32 11.88
CA ALA A 702 -24.97 -36.13 13.15
C ALA A 702 -25.79 -34.83 13.02
N SER A 703 -26.90 -34.87 12.26
CA SER A 703 -27.74 -33.72 12.00
C SER A 703 -28.80 -33.60 13.08
N TRP A 704 -29.25 -32.38 13.36
CA TRP A 704 -30.22 -32.07 14.41
C TRP A 704 -31.65 -32.52 14.03
N ILE A 705 -31.81 -33.07 12.82
CA ILE A 705 -33.08 -33.51 12.20
C ILE A 705 -33.27 -35.02 12.39
N TYR A 706 -32.20 -35.79 12.57
CA TYR A 706 -32.25 -37.21 12.90
C TYR A 706 -31.87 -37.40 14.38
N PRO A 707 -32.52 -38.30 15.13
CA PRO A 707 -32.19 -38.51 16.54
C PRO A 707 -30.71 -38.88 16.71
N ALA A 708 -30.13 -38.50 17.85
CA ALA A 708 -28.70 -38.43 18.17
C ALA A 708 -28.00 -39.81 18.29
N ASP A 709 -28.33 -40.76 17.40
CA ASP A 709 -28.10 -42.19 17.61
C ASP A 709 -26.87 -42.73 16.82
N TYR A 710 -26.09 -41.83 16.19
CA TYR A 710 -24.89 -42.15 15.40
C TYR A 710 -23.60 -41.61 16.04
N PHE A 711 -22.67 -42.51 16.38
CA PHE A 711 -21.34 -42.12 16.87
C PHE A 711 -20.41 -41.76 15.71
N LEU A 712 -19.80 -40.58 15.74
CA LEU A 712 -18.73 -40.19 14.80
C LEU A 712 -17.38 -40.82 15.15
N SER A 713 -17.25 -41.41 16.33
CA SER A 713 -16.07 -42.17 16.73
C SER A 713 -16.47 -43.41 17.51
N LEU A 714 -15.99 -44.57 17.07
CA LEU A 714 -16.32 -45.85 17.65
C LEU A 714 -15.32 -46.28 18.70
N VAL A 715 -15.80 -46.93 19.75
CA VAL A 715 -14.95 -47.65 20.70
C VAL A 715 -15.20 -49.15 20.62
N PRO A 716 -14.20 -49.99 20.88
CA PRO A 716 -14.42 -51.43 20.88
C PRO A 716 -15.49 -51.84 21.88
N ALA A 717 -16.45 -52.62 21.38
CA ALA A 717 -17.57 -53.15 22.13
C ALA A 717 -17.71 -54.63 21.77
N GLU A 718 -17.81 -55.50 22.78
CA GLU A 718 -17.97 -56.92 22.54
C GLU A 718 -19.33 -57.21 21.88
N PRO A 719 -19.42 -58.14 20.91
CA PRO A 719 -20.71 -58.58 20.37
C PRO A 719 -21.65 -59.16 21.44
N SER A 720 -21.11 -59.57 22.60
CA SER A 720 -21.85 -60.10 23.76
C SER A 720 -22.79 -59.07 24.41
N ILE A 721 -22.63 -57.77 24.13
CA ILE A 721 -23.54 -56.72 24.64
C ILE A 721 -24.92 -56.74 23.96
N THR A 722 -25.11 -57.61 22.98
CA THR A 722 -26.37 -57.78 22.25
C THR A 722 -27.50 -58.25 23.18
N PRO A 723 -28.69 -57.62 23.17
CA PRO A 723 -29.80 -58.02 24.03
C PRO A 723 -30.55 -59.25 23.48
N ASP A 724 -29.89 -60.40 23.33
CA ASP A 724 -30.43 -61.59 22.65
C ASP A 724 -31.78 -62.08 23.20
N ASP A 725 -32.04 -61.87 24.50
CA ASP A 725 -33.28 -62.21 25.22
C ASP A 725 -34.27 -61.04 25.36
N PHE A 726 -34.21 -60.04 24.46
CA PHE A 726 -35.13 -58.90 24.47
C PHE A 726 -36.59 -59.34 24.34
N LYS A 727 -37.43 -58.95 25.30
CA LYS A 727 -38.89 -59.10 25.27
C LYS A 727 -39.56 -57.87 25.88
N LEU A 728 -40.67 -57.43 25.30
CA LEU A 728 -41.54 -56.43 25.91
C LEU A 728 -42.59 -57.11 26.79
N THR A 729 -42.76 -56.63 28.01
CA THR A 729 -43.80 -57.06 28.95
C THR A 729 -44.65 -55.88 29.37
N LYS A 730 -45.92 -56.15 29.70
CA LYS A 730 -46.84 -55.11 30.16
C LYS A 730 -46.35 -54.56 31.49
N ASN A 731 -46.42 -53.24 31.67
CA ASN A 731 -46.15 -52.64 32.98
C ASN A 731 -47.42 -52.61 33.84
N ASP A 732 -47.61 -53.64 34.67
CA ASP A 732 -48.79 -53.77 35.54
C ASP A 732 -48.92 -52.68 36.63
N THR A 733 -47.90 -51.84 36.80
CA THR A 733 -47.94 -50.70 37.73
C THR A 733 -48.48 -49.41 37.10
N ALA A 734 -48.60 -49.36 35.77
CA ALA A 734 -49.16 -48.21 35.06
C ALA A 734 -50.69 -48.33 34.94
N ARG A 735 -51.43 -47.23 35.19
CA ARG A 735 -52.89 -47.19 34.98
C ARG A 735 -53.30 -47.32 33.51
N ASN A 736 -52.37 -47.11 32.58
CA ASN A 736 -52.63 -47.18 31.14
C ASN A 736 -52.27 -48.56 30.60
N ASP A 737 -53.24 -49.15 29.89
CA ASP A 737 -53.17 -50.48 29.29
C ASP A 737 -52.16 -50.60 28.12
N THR A 738 -51.58 -49.50 27.66
CA THR A 738 -50.66 -49.42 26.52
C THR A 738 -49.20 -49.13 26.91
N VAL A 739 -48.85 -49.32 28.19
CA VAL A 739 -47.50 -49.07 28.71
C VAL A 739 -46.73 -50.38 28.86
N TRP A 740 -45.61 -50.47 28.16
CA TRP A 740 -44.74 -51.65 28.12
C TRP A 740 -43.37 -51.33 28.71
N LYS A 741 -42.66 -52.35 29.17
CA LYS A 741 -41.27 -52.28 29.65
C LYS A 741 -40.50 -53.50 29.13
N ILE A 742 -39.18 -53.52 29.28
CA ILE A 742 -38.41 -54.73 29.00
C ILE A 742 -38.70 -55.77 30.10
N GLY A 743 -39.01 -57.00 29.71
CA GLY A 743 -39.34 -58.09 30.62
C GLY A 743 -38.13 -58.70 31.33
N SER A 744 -36.95 -58.57 30.75
CA SER A 744 -35.66 -58.99 31.30
C SER A 744 -34.90 -57.81 31.89
N SER A 745 -34.12 -58.04 32.96
CA SER A 745 -33.13 -57.06 33.41
C SER A 745 -32.10 -56.84 32.33
N LEU A 746 -31.74 -55.59 32.04
CA LEU A 746 -30.63 -55.27 31.14
C LEU A 746 -29.37 -56.01 31.60
N PRO A 747 -28.61 -56.66 30.69
CA PRO A 747 -27.39 -57.36 31.06
C PRO A 747 -26.41 -56.40 31.74
N SER A 748 -25.76 -56.86 32.81
CA SER A 748 -24.74 -56.10 33.54
C SER A 748 -23.42 -56.14 32.76
N VAL A 749 -23.30 -55.29 31.74
CA VAL A 749 -22.12 -55.20 30.87
C VAL A 749 -21.19 -54.09 31.32
N TYR A 750 -19.88 -54.38 31.38
CA TYR A 750 -18.87 -53.34 31.57
C TYR A 750 -18.61 -52.58 30.26
N CYS A 751 -19.03 -51.32 30.19
CA CYS A 751 -18.76 -50.45 29.05
C CYS A 751 -17.50 -49.61 29.29
N PRO A 752 -16.46 -49.72 28.45
CA PRO A 752 -15.21 -48.97 28.64
C PRO A 752 -15.36 -47.43 28.57
N CYS A 753 -16.46 -46.96 27.99
CA CYS A 753 -16.76 -45.55 27.73
C CYS A 753 -18.17 -45.13 28.18
N GLY A 754 -18.61 -45.54 29.37
CA GLY A 754 -19.85 -45.08 29.97
C GLY A 754 -20.76 -46.20 30.46
N TYR A 755 -22.04 -46.14 30.10
CA TYR A 755 -23.08 -47.06 30.55
C TYR A 755 -23.65 -47.87 29.39
N TYR A 756 -24.02 -49.11 29.71
CA TYR A 756 -24.77 -49.97 28.80
C TYR A 756 -26.23 -49.51 28.74
N HIS A 757 -26.78 -49.41 27.54
CA HIS A 757 -28.20 -49.18 27.29
C HIS A 757 -28.61 -49.89 26.00
N VAL A 758 -29.92 -50.03 25.79
CA VAL A 758 -30.48 -50.66 24.59
C VAL A 758 -31.22 -49.61 23.77
N LEU A 759 -30.85 -49.44 22.52
CA LEU A 759 -31.61 -48.68 21.54
C LEU A 759 -32.66 -49.61 20.93
N LEU A 760 -33.92 -49.25 21.09
CA LEU A 760 -35.07 -49.96 20.56
C LEU A 760 -35.73 -49.16 19.44
N MET A 761 -35.86 -49.76 18.26
CA MET A 761 -36.68 -49.23 17.17
C MET A 761 -37.84 -50.18 16.89
N LEU A 762 -39.06 -49.68 16.88
CA LEU A 762 -40.28 -50.46 16.74
C LEU A 762 -41.00 -50.06 15.46
N TYR A 763 -41.27 -51.03 14.58
CA TYR A 763 -41.93 -50.83 13.29
C TYR A 763 -43.25 -51.58 13.23
N LEU A 764 -44.22 -51.06 12.51
CA LEU A 764 -45.35 -51.86 12.02
C LEU A 764 -44.87 -52.90 11.00
N THR A 765 -45.62 -53.99 10.85
CA THR A 765 -45.35 -55.03 9.84
C THR A 765 -45.33 -54.51 8.41
N ASN A 766 -45.93 -53.34 8.15
CA ASN A 766 -45.88 -52.64 6.86
C ASN A 766 -44.62 -51.79 6.65
N GLY A 767 -43.67 -51.79 7.59
CA GLY A 767 -42.40 -51.07 7.53
C GLY A 767 -42.43 -49.63 8.06
N THR A 768 -43.54 -49.18 8.66
CA THR A 768 -43.64 -47.83 9.24
C THR A 768 -42.98 -47.78 10.63
N LEU A 769 -42.05 -46.87 10.86
CA LEU A 769 -41.45 -46.64 12.19
C LEU A 769 -42.50 -46.05 13.15
N ILE A 770 -42.64 -46.65 14.32
CA ILE A 770 -43.58 -46.23 15.37
C ILE A 770 -42.86 -45.56 16.53
N LEU A 771 -41.71 -46.10 16.94
CA LEU A 771 -40.98 -45.60 18.11
C LEU A 771 -39.49 -45.86 17.96
N THR A 772 -38.68 -44.87 18.34
CA THR A 772 -37.26 -45.07 18.68
C THR A 772 -37.08 -44.68 20.15
N LYS A 773 -36.41 -45.53 20.94
CA LYS A 773 -36.28 -45.35 22.39
C LYS A 773 -34.97 -45.91 22.92
N ASP A 774 -34.22 -45.08 23.64
CA ASP A 774 -33.12 -45.54 24.48
C ASP A 774 -33.62 -46.05 25.83
N ILE A 775 -33.11 -47.20 26.23
CA ILE A 775 -33.50 -47.91 27.45
C ILE A 775 -32.27 -48.09 28.33
N TYR A 776 -32.17 -47.30 29.39
CA TYR A 776 -31.07 -47.27 30.36
C TYR A 776 -31.36 -48.14 31.58
N ASN A 777 -32.64 -48.36 31.87
CA ASN A 777 -33.10 -49.14 33.01
C ASN A 777 -34.20 -50.12 32.58
N ALA A 778 -34.21 -51.31 33.19
CA ALA A 778 -35.29 -52.28 32.97
C ALA A 778 -36.68 -51.75 33.38
N ASN A 779 -36.73 -50.68 34.18
CA ASN A 779 -37.96 -49.97 34.55
C ASN A 779 -38.38 -48.88 33.55
N ASP A 780 -37.59 -48.60 32.51
CA ASP A 780 -37.98 -47.63 31.50
C ASP A 780 -39.22 -48.12 30.76
N THR A 781 -40.22 -47.24 30.67
CA THR A 781 -41.49 -47.57 30.06
C THR A 781 -41.66 -46.90 28.70
N MET A 782 -42.43 -47.55 27.83
CA MET A 782 -42.75 -47.07 26.49
C MET A 782 -44.26 -47.21 26.25
N GLY A 783 -44.87 -46.14 25.76
CA GLY A 783 -46.27 -46.15 25.34
C GLY A 783 -46.37 -46.67 23.91
N VAL A 784 -46.87 -47.89 23.73
CA VAL A 784 -47.04 -48.51 22.41
C VAL A 784 -48.44 -49.12 22.35
N PRO A 785 -49.27 -48.77 21.35
CA PRO A 785 -50.61 -49.35 21.22
C PRO A 785 -50.55 -50.86 20.92
N TYR A 786 -51.65 -51.55 21.13
CA TYR A 786 -51.77 -52.97 20.79
C TYR A 786 -51.62 -53.20 19.28
N GLY A 787 -50.95 -54.28 18.89
CA GLY A 787 -50.68 -54.59 17.49
C GLY A 787 -49.50 -55.54 17.29
N GLU A 788 -49.24 -55.86 16.02
CA GLU A 788 -48.08 -56.63 15.59
C GLU A 788 -46.98 -55.69 15.10
N TYR A 789 -45.78 -55.87 15.67
CA TYR A 789 -44.64 -55.03 15.41
C TYR A 789 -43.40 -55.87 15.13
N VAL A 790 -42.46 -55.26 14.41
CA VAL A 790 -41.10 -55.73 14.27
C VAL A 790 -40.22 -54.81 15.11
N ALA A 791 -39.62 -55.36 16.16
CA ALA A 791 -38.69 -54.65 17.02
C ALA A 791 -37.25 -54.96 16.62
N TYR A 792 -36.45 -53.91 16.52
CA TYR A 792 -35.00 -53.98 16.38
C TYR A 792 -34.37 -53.46 17.66
N ALA A 793 -33.61 -54.31 18.33
CA ALA A 793 -32.95 -53.98 19.59
C ALA A 793 -31.44 -54.08 19.43
N THR A 794 -30.73 -53.01 19.78
CA THR A 794 -29.27 -52.91 19.67
C THR A 794 -28.68 -52.54 21.03
N GLY A 795 -27.72 -53.32 21.52
CA GLY A 795 -26.97 -52.98 22.73
C GLY A 795 -25.92 -51.90 22.42
N ILE A 796 -25.81 -50.90 23.29
CA ILE A 796 -24.91 -49.75 23.09
C ILE A 796 -24.09 -49.49 24.34
N CYS A 797 -22.80 -49.23 24.15
CA CYS A 797 -21.90 -48.69 25.17
C CYS A 797 -21.59 -47.21 24.88
N SER A 798 -22.15 -46.28 25.67
CA SER A 798 -21.84 -44.85 25.56
C SER A 798 -22.04 -44.10 26.88
N ARG A 799 -21.49 -42.89 26.99
CA ARG A 799 -21.55 -42.07 28.22
C ARG A 799 -22.84 -41.26 28.35
N SER A 800 -23.52 -40.94 27.24
CA SER A 800 -24.71 -40.08 27.15
C SER A 800 -25.32 -40.13 25.74
N THR A 801 -26.62 -39.86 25.60
CA THR A 801 -27.32 -39.59 24.32
C THR A 801 -26.72 -38.44 23.49
N TYR A 802 -25.88 -37.57 24.08
CA TYR A 802 -25.38 -36.37 23.41
C TYR A 802 -23.91 -36.45 22.97
N ASN A 803 -23.24 -37.58 23.21
CA ASN A 803 -21.83 -37.74 22.87
C ASN A 803 -21.65 -38.54 21.58
N LEU A 804 -20.86 -37.99 20.66
CA LEU A 804 -20.53 -38.57 19.34
C LEU A 804 -19.53 -39.74 19.43
N VAL A 805 -19.37 -40.37 20.61
CA VAL A 805 -18.39 -41.43 20.90
C VAL A 805 -19.06 -42.60 21.64
N GLY A 806 -18.98 -43.80 21.09
CA GLY A 806 -19.60 -45.00 21.66
C GLY A 806 -19.37 -46.26 20.81
N GLY A 807 -19.89 -47.40 21.24
CA GLY A 807 -19.74 -48.68 20.53
C GLY A 807 -21.05 -49.45 20.46
N TYR A 808 -21.26 -50.17 19.35
CA TYR A 808 -22.48 -50.93 19.07
C TYR A 808 -22.25 -52.44 19.19
N GLY A 809 -23.22 -53.13 19.81
CA GLY A 809 -23.38 -54.57 19.72
C GLY A 809 -24.06 -54.97 18.40
N ARG A 810 -24.46 -56.25 18.29
CA ARG A 810 -25.28 -56.71 17.16
C ARG A 810 -26.73 -56.25 17.36
N THR A 811 -27.40 -55.91 16.27
CA THR A 811 -28.85 -55.66 16.29
C THR A 811 -29.61 -56.98 16.11
N ILE A 812 -30.63 -57.20 16.92
CA ILE A 812 -31.54 -58.34 16.77
C ILE A 812 -32.90 -57.88 16.27
N ARG A 813 -33.52 -58.70 15.41
CA ARG A 813 -34.91 -58.54 14.97
C ARG A 813 -35.80 -59.49 15.76
N ARG A 814 -36.88 -58.97 16.33
CA ARG A 814 -37.93 -59.75 16.99
C ARG A 814 -39.29 -59.30 16.50
N GLU A 815 -40.14 -60.27 16.14
CA GLU A 815 -41.55 -60.00 15.94
C GLU A 815 -42.23 -60.00 17.31
N ILE A 816 -42.96 -58.93 17.61
CA ILE A 816 -43.62 -58.69 18.88
C ILE A 816 -45.10 -58.51 18.61
N SER A 817 -45.92 -59.39 19.19
CA SER A 817 -47.37 -59.20 19.28
C SER A 817 -47.71 -58.65 20.65
N LEU A 818 -48.28 -57.45 20.69
CA LEU A 818 -48.71 -56.78 21.90
C LEU A 818 -50.23 -56.97 22.05
N GLU A 819 -50.63 -57.97 22.84
CA GLU A 819 -52.03 -58.35 23.05
C GLU A 819 -52.67 -57.58 24.22
N GLN A 820 -53.99 -57.34 24.11
CA GLN A 820 -54.77 -56.70 25.15
C GLN A 820 -54.92 -57.63 26.36
N ALA A 821 -54.45 -57.20 27.53
CA ALA A 821 -54.69 -57.96 28.75
C ALA A 821 -56.20 -58.03 29.01
N THR A 822 -56.77 -59.23 29.06
CA THR A 822 -58.18 -59.47 29.38
C THR A 822 -58.43 -59.13 30.85
N THR A 823 -58.78 -57.88 31.13
CA THR A 823 -59.27 -57.41 32.43
C THR A 823 -60.75 -57.81 32.56
N PHE A 824 -61.05 -58.95 33.19
CA PHE A 824 -62.25 -59.22 34.03
C PHE A 824 -62.29 -60.70 34.48
N GLU A 825 -61.38 -61.12 35.36
CA GLU A 825 -61.68 -62.26 36.24
C GLU A 825 -62.57 -61.74 37.38
N LEU A 826 -63.89 -61.81 37.21
CA LEU A 826 -64.84 -61.65 38.31
C LEU A 826 -64.55 -62.74 39.37
N PRO A 827 -64.48 -62.39 40.67
CA PRO A 827 -64.28 -63.38 41.73
C PRO A 827 -65.36 -64.47 41.67
N ARG A 828 -64.94 -65.75 41.60
CA ARG A 828 -65.80 -66.94 41.41
C ARG A 828 -66.93 -67.15 42.46
N TRP A 829 -67.08 -66.27 43.44
CA TRP A 829 -68.10 -66.35 44.50
C TRP A 829 -69.37 -65.52 44.23
N VAL A 830 -69.34 -64.59 43.27
CA VAL A 830 -70.51 -63.71 42.98
C VAL A 830 -71.64 -64.48 42.29
N VAL A 831 -71.31 -65.44 41.42
CA VAL A 831 -72.30 -66.26 40.70
C VAL A 831 -73.07 -67.22 41.64
N PRO A 832 -72.42 -67.96 42.58
CA PRO A 832 -73.13 -68.75 43.58
C PRO A 832 -74.04 -67.93 44.50
N ALA A 833 -73.62 -66.73 44.92
CA ALA A 833 -74.37 -65.89 45.86
C ALA A 833 -75.68 -65.35 45.27
N CYS A 834 -75.69 -64.95 43.99
CA CYS A 834 -76.91 -64.55 43.29
C CYS A 834 -77.89 -65.72 43.07
N ILE A 835 -77.38 -66.92 42.77
CA ILE A 835 -78.21 -68.12 42.57
C ILE A 835 -78.86 -68.54 43.90
N ALA A 836 -78.12 -68.50 45.01
CA ALA A 836 -78.66 -68.80 46.34
C ALA A 836 -79.73 -67.78 46.77
N GLY A 837 -79.53 -66.49 46.48
CA GLY A 837 -80.53 -65.44 46.75
C GLY A 837 -81.85 -65.66 46.01
N VAL A 838 -81.80 -66.00 44.72
CA VAL A 838 -83.00 -66.25 43.90
C VAL A 838 -83.74 -67.51 44.37
N LEU A 839 -83.02 -68.58 44.73
CA LEU A 839 -83.62 -69.81 45.28
C LEU A 839 -84.35 -69.57 46.61
N LEU A 840 -83.79 -68.74 47.49
CA LEU A 840 -84.41 -68.44 48.79
C LEU A 840 -85.72 -67.67 48.64
N THR A 841 -85.78 -66.71 47.70
CA THR A 841 -87.04 -66.02 47.35
C THR A 841 -88.10 -66.96 46.77
N ILE A 842 -87.72 -67.91 45.91
CA ILE A 842 -88.67 -68.87 45.34
C ILE A 842 -89.24 -69.79 46.43
N ILE A 843 -88.42 -70.26 47.38
CA ILE A 843 -88.87 -71.09 48.50
C ILE A 843 -89.88 -70.34 49.39
N ILE A 844 -89.62 -69.06 49.69
CA ILE A 844 -90.55 -68.22 50.49
C ILE A 844 -91.90 -68.06 49.76
N ILE A 845 -91.89 -67.85 48.44
CA ILE A 845 -93.11 -67.72 47.64
C ILE A 845 -93.91 -69.04 47.63
N VAL A 846 -93.24 -70.19 47.48
CA VAL A 846 -93.90 -71.51 47.51
C VAL A 846 -94.51 -71.80 48.88
N LEU A 847 -93.81 -71.49 49.98
CA LEU A 847 -94.35 -71.63 51.35
C LEU A 847 -95.57 -70.74 51.58
N ALA A 848 -95.56 -69.49 51.09
CA ALA A 848 -96.71 -68.60 51.17
C ALA A 848 -97.92 -69.15 50.39
N VAL A 849 -97.71 -69.70 49.19
CA VAL A 849 -98.75 -70.35 48.37
C VAL A 849 -99.33 -71.59 49.06
N VAL A 850 -98.49 -72.43 49.69
CA VAL A 850 -98.94 -73.64 50.42
C VAL A 850 -99.73 -73.29 51.69
N ILE A 851 -99.37 -72.23 52.41
CA ILE A 851 -100.11 -71.79 53.60
C ILE A 851 -101.48 -71.21 53.19
N ILE A 852 -101.55 -70.47 52.08
CA ILE A 852 -102.82 -69.92 51.55
C ILE A 852 -103.73 -71.03 51.03
N SER A 853 -103.19 -72.05 50.34
CA SER A 853 -103.98 -73.18 49.84
C SER A 853 -104.49 -74.10 50.96
N LYS A 854 -103.70 -74.33 52.02
CA LYS A 854 -104.16 -75.06 53.22
C LYS A 854 -105.18 -74.29 54.06
N ARG A 855 -105.18 -72.95 54.07
CA ARG A 855 -106.26 -72.15 54.70
C ARG A 855 -107.56 -72.21 53.91
N LYS A 856 -107.54 -72.26 52.58
CA LYS A 856 -108.75 -72.43 51.75
C LYS A 856 -109.41 -73.80 51.91
N GLN A 857 -108.64 -74.87 52.16
CA GLN A 857 -109.21 -76.21 52.38
C GLN A 857 -109.86 -76.42 53.77
N ARG A 858 -109.60 -75.56 54.76
CA ARG A 858 -110.29 -75.62 56.07
C ARG A 858 -111.65 -74.90 56.11
N ILE A 859 -111.95 -74.03 55.13
CA ILE A 859 -113.21 -73.25 55.11
C ILE A 859 -114.34 -74.02 54.40
N ASN A 860 -114.02 -74.97 53.52
CA ASN A 860 -115.03 -75.79 52.82
C ASN A 860 -115.42 -77.10 53.55
N TYR A 861 -114.94 -77.35 54.78
CA TYR A 861 -115.32 -78.53 55.56
C TYR A 861 -116.35 -78.26 56.68
N VAL A 862 -116.85 -77.02 56.79
CA VAL A 862 -117.94 -76.66 57.74
C VAL A 862 -119.31 -76.56 57.05
N GLN A 863 -119.39 -76.80 55.74
CA GLN A 863 -120.68 -76.92 55.02
C GLN A 863 -121.08 -78.36 54.69
N ILE A 864 -120.40 -79.34 55.28
CA ILE A 864 -120.89 -80.73 55.35
C ILE A 864 -120.70 -81.22 56.80
N GLN A 865 -121.45 -80.59 57.71
CA GLN A 865 -122.07 -81.21 58.88
C GLN A 865 -123.21 -80.34 59.39
#